data_AF-A0A536ZRZ0-F1
#
_entry.id   AF-A0A536ZRZ0-F1
#
_cell.length_a   1.000
_cell.length_b   1.000
_cell.length_c   1.000
_cell.angle_alpha   90.00
_cell.angle_beta   90.00
_cell.angle_gamma   90.00
#
_symmetry.space_group_name_H-M   'P 1'
#
loop_
_entity.id
_entity.type
_entity.pdbx_description
1 polymer ?
#
loop_
_entity_poly.entity_id
_entity_poly.type
_entity_poly.pdbx_seq_one_letter_code
_entity_poly.pdbx_strand_id
1 'polypeptide(L)'
;MPATFPLNAWYAAAWSHEVTARGVLARTVCNERLALWRTPEGEIAALEDSCWHRRLPLSMGQVEAGVLLCRYHGLAFDATGRCTRMPSQEKPSASARVRAYPATERHRLVWVWPGDPARADMSLVPDLHWNADPQWEGDGATLFAKCDYRLLVDNLMDLTHETFVHATSIGHRAIAETPPATTHDERSVTVTRWMLDIDAPPFWRAQLGRPGNVDRWQIIRFEAPCTIVLDVGVALAGTGAPQGDRSQGVTGRVLNTITPESDASCMYFWTLLRNYRLRDQSLTTTLRDANARIFEEDRAVVEAQQRAIAAAPERPLHHLNVDAGALWARRIMSALVMLAFVISHLSAHSLLLVSLPLAQDGLVRLMQPWRSAAGTTLLLTAFFVHYANALWSIYERRSLRLTRWQWAQLGFGLCIPLLLALHVASTRLAEAYLGADNSYGSVLTLHWVLMPYLAVIQTAALLTVWIHACIGIHFWLRTKLWYPDWRVVFAAFAMLLPTLALSGYLSAGNQVMREAAKDPAFVTTTLGDANITAETRAASDRIAGLLILTHVGLLALVFAARGIRRRIQESRRPPQLAHPAGHKLPIFPGATVLETLREHGIPHASVCGGRARCTTCRIQVSRGLETLPPPEELEAKALARIAAPAGMRLACQVRPTADISVTPLLAADASAADGYVPGGLEGSERLITVMFVDLRGSTTLGEAKLPYDVLFILNRFFYEMKQSLEATNGHYSQFTGDGLMALYGLHADDPASGPADALRGAREMLMRVEQLNRQLKDELPQPLQIGIGIHYSEAIVGAMGPPRSMIITAIGDTVNTTARLESLTKEYGCPLIISRRAAEVAKLDLAGHTLHDAPVKGRVQSVQFLALQAVP
;
A
#
# COMPACT_ATOMS: atom_id res chain seq x y z
N MET A 1 11.11 -28.40 0.67
CA MET A 1 11.93 -27.17 0.58
C MET A 1 10.98 -25.98 0.63
N PRO A 2 11.32 -24.85 1.28
CA PRO A 2 10.47 -23.66 1.20
C PRO A 2 10.31 -23.23 -0.26
N ALA A 3 9.12 -22.76 -0.63
CA ALA A 3 8.88 -22.27 -1.99
C ALA A 3 9.85 -21.14 -2.34
N THR A 4 10.50 -21.23 -3.49
CA THR A 4 11.51 -20.30 -4.02
C THR A 4 10.90 -19.02 -4.60
N PHE A 5 9.58 -18.99 -4.80
CA PHE A 5 8.78 -17.87 -5.30
C PHE A 5 7.35 -17.86 -4.70
N PRO A 6 6.66 -16.70 -4.66
CA PRO A 6 5.34 -16.58 -4.05
C PRO A 6 4.23 -17.16 -4.93
N LEU A 7 3.63 -18.27 -4.51
CA LEU A 7 2.58 -18.96 -5.31
C LEU A 7 1.23 -18.24 -5.33
N ASN A 8 0.90 -17.47 -4.29
CA ASN A 8 -0.37 -16.74 -4.19
C ASN A 8 -0.28 -15.36 -4.86
N ALA A 9 -0.04 -15.35 -6.17
CA ALA A 9 0.05 -14.16 -7.00
C ALA A 9 -0.30 -14.48 -8.47
N TRP A 10 -0.64 -13.45 -9.25
CA TRP A 10 -0.87 -13.59 -10.68
C TRP A 10 0.45 -13.52 -11.47
N TYR A 11 0.63 -14.48 -12.37
CA TYR A 11 1.78 -14.56 -13.28
C TYR A 11 1.32 -14.60 -14.73
N ALA A 12 2.00 -13.86 -15.61
CA ALA A 12 1.76 -13.97 -17.05
C ALA A 12 2.26 -15.34 -17.55
N ALA A 13 1.41 -16.13 -18.17
CA ALA A 13 1.74 -17.45 -18.68
C ALA A 13 1.92 -17.47 -20.21
N ALA A 14 1.25 -16.57 -20.92
CA ALA A 14 1.30 -16.47 -22.38
C ALA A 14 0.78 -15.09 -22.86
N TRP A 15 1.08 -14.73 -24.09
CA TRP A 15 0.29 -13.76 -24.84
C TRP A 15 -1.07 -14.34 -25.20
N SER A 16 -2.10 -13.48 -25.24
CA SER A 16 -3.47 -13.89 -25.58
C SER A 16 -3.56 -14.67 -26.90
N HIS A 17 -2.82 -14.25 -27.93
CA HIS A 17 -2.83 -14.87 -29.25
C HIS A 17 -2.18 -16.26 -29.28
N GLU A 18 -1.37 -16.63 -28.29
CA GLU A 18 -0.75 -17.96 -28.20
C GLU A 18 -1.76 -19.03 -27.75
N VAL A 19 -2.85 -18.64 -27.07
CA VAL A 19 -3.87 -19.55 -26.53
C VAL A 19 -5.07 -19.61 -27.46
N THR A 20 -5.26 -20.75 -28.11
CA THR A 20 -6.27 -20.94 -29.16
C THR A 20 -7.38 -21.91 -28.73
N ALA A 21 -8.47 -21.93 -29.50
CA ALA A 21 -9.59 -22.86 -29.26
C ALA A 21 -9.36 -24.28 -29.82
N ARG A 22 -8.27 -24.50 -30.59
CA ARG A 22 -7.98 -25.79 -31.25
C ARG A 22 -6.73 -26.47 -30.71
N GLY A 23 -5.71 -25.69 -30.35
CA GLY A 23 -4.44 -26.19 -29.80
C GLY A 23 -4.38 -26.06 -28.29
N VAL A 24 -3.55 -26.89 -27.66
CA VAL A 24 -3.23 -26.81 -26.24
C VAL A 24 -1.81 -26.29 -26.08
N LEU A 25 -1.64 -25.19 -25.34
CA LEU A 25 -0.35 -24.59 -25.08
C LEU A 25 0.25 -25.15 -23.78
N ALA A 26 1.45 -25.71 -23.85
CA ALA A 26 2.22 -26.12 -22.69
C ALA A 26 3.01 -24.95 -22.10
N ARG A 27 2.88 -24.69 -20.80
CA ARG A 27 3.68 -23.70 -20.07
C ARG A 27 4.04 -24.23 -18.68
N THR A 28 5.18 -23.82 -18.15
CA THR A 28 5.51 -24.06 -16.75
C THR A 28 5.57 -22.71 -16.04
N VAL A 29 4.83 -22.59 -14.94
CA VAL A 29 4.75 -21.37 -14.13
C VAL A 29 5.01 -21.76 -12.68
N CYS A 30 6.05 -21.20 -12.08
CA CYS A 30 6.39 -21.47 -10.68
C CYS A 30 6.55 -22.97 -10.39
N ASN A 31 7.30 -23.70 -11.23
CA ASN A 31 7.44 -25.16 -11.23
C ASN A 31 6.13 -25.97 -11.49
N GLU A 32 4.99 -25.32 -11.73
CA GLU A 32 3.73 -25.99 -12.06
C GLU A 32 3.58 -26.12 -13.58
N ARG A 33 3.41 -27.35 -14.08
CA ARG A 33 3.21 -27.61 -15.51
C ARG A 33 1.74 -27.45 -15.87
N LEU A 34 1.46 -26.65 -16.89
CA LEU A 34 0.13 -26.20 -17.28
C LEU A 34 -0.19 -26.56 -18.74
N ALA A 35 -1.43 -26.95 -18.97
CA ALA A 35 -2.05 -27.10 -20.27
C ALA A 35 -3.13 -26.01 -20.42
N LEU A 36 -2.90 -25.08 -21.35
CA LEU A 36 -3.75 -23.89 -21.57
C LEU A 36 -4.51 -24.01 -22.89
N TRP A 37 -5.80 -23.72 -22.89
CA TRP A 37 -6.59 -23.59 -24.13
C TRP A 37 -7.73 -22.58 -23.95
N ARG A 38 -8.38 -22.21 -25.05
CA ARG A 38 -9.54 -21.33 -25.06
C ARG A 38 -10.84 -22.13 -25.16
N THR A 39 -11.78 -21.91 -24.26
CA THR A 39 -13.11 -22.54 -24.30
C THR A 39 -13.95 -21.98 -25.47
N PRO A 40 -15.07 -22.62 -25.85
CA PRO A 40 -15.97 -22.10 -26.89
C PRO A 40 -16.52 -20.71 -26.56
N GLU A 41 -16.66 -20.39 -25.27
CA GLU A 41 -17.12 -19.09 -24.76
C GLU A 41 -16.02 -18.02 -24.81
N GLY A 42 -14.79 -18.39 -25.19
CA GLY A 42 -13.65 -17.49 -25.28
C GLY A 42 -12.84 -17.36 -24.00
N GLU A 43 -13.20 -18.07 -22.93
CA GLU A 43 -12.48 -18.05 -21.64
C GLU A 43 -11.19 -18.86 -21.69
N ILE A 44 -10.24 -18.52 -20.80
CA ILE A 44 -8.99 -19.28 -20.67
C ILE A 44 -9.19 -20.42 -19.67
N ALA A 45 -8.94 -21.64 -20.12
CA ALA A 45 -8.84 -22.80 -19.27
C ALA A 45 -7.37 -23.17 -19.02
N ALA A 46 -7.04 -23.49 -17.77
CA ALA A 46 -5.69 -23.87 -17.34
C ALA A 46 -5.76 -25.10 -16.43
N LEU A 47 -5.26 -26.24 -16.91
CA LEU A 47 -5.17 -27.48 -16.14
C LEU A 47 -3.73 -27.86 -15.86
N GLU A 48 -3.51 -28.67 -14.83
CA GLU A 48 -2.25 -29.37 -14.63
C GLU A 48 -1.97 -30.24 -15.87
N ASP A 49 -0.76 -30.12 -16.42
CA ASP A 49 -0.31 -30.84 -17.60
C ASP A 49 0.03 -32.30 -17.27
N SER A 50 -0.92 -33.01 -16.66
CA SER A 50 -0.75 -34.38 -16.21
C SER A 50 -2.11 -35.09 -16.15
N CYS A 51 -2.33 -36.03 -17.08
CA CYS A 51 -3.56 -36.81 -17.09
C CYS A 51 -3.70 -37.65 -15.82
N TRP A 52 -4.89 -37.63 -15.21
CA TRP A 52 -5.21 -38.42 -14.02
C TRP A 52 -4.87 -39.93 -14.16
N HIS A 53 -5.04 -40.52 -15.35
CA HIS A 53 -4.87 -41.96 -15.56
C HIS A 53 -3.40 -42.42 -15.52
N ARG A 54 -2.55 -41.89 -16.40
CA ARG A 54 -1.13 -42.31 -16.54
C ARG A 54 -0.16 -41.15 -16.68
N ARG A 55 -0.55 -39.97 -16.20
CA ARG A 55 0.30 -38.76 -16.15
C ARG A 55 0.81 -38.27 -17.51
N LEU A 56 0.22 -38.72 -18.64
CA LEU A 56 0.55 -38.17 -19.96
C LEU A 56 0.29 -36.66 -19.93
N PRO A 57 1.22 -35.81 -20.41
CA PRO A 57 0.98 -34.39 -20.62
C PRO A 57 -0.31 -34.15 -21.41
N LEU A 58 -1.23 -33.41 -20.81
CA LEU A 58 -2.51 -33.05 -21.43
C LEU A 58 -2.30 -32.11 -22.62
N SER A 59 -1.20 -31.36 -22.63
CA SER A 59 -0.75 -30.54 -23.75
C SER A 59 -0.43 -31.31 -25.04
N MET A 60 -0.19 -32.63 -24.96
CA MET A 60 -0.09 -33.49 -26.16
C MET A 60 -1.47 -33.83 -26.76
N GLY A 61 -2.54 -33.46 -26.07
CA GLY A 61 -3.94 -33.64 -26.44
C GLY A 61 -4.43 -32.71 -27.53
N GLN A 62 -5.74 -32.68 -27.70
CA GLN A 62 -6.45 -31.77 -28.58
C GLN A 62 -7.75 -31.30 -27.94
N VAL A 63 -8.26 -30.14 -28.36
CA VAL A 63 -9.54 -29.62 -27.87
C VAL A 63 -10.65 -30.07 -28.81
N GLU A 64 -11.67 -30.74 -28.27
CA GLU A 64 -12.86 -31.18 -28.99
C GLU A 64 -14.11 -30.68 -28.28
N ALA A 65 -14.98 -29.94 -28.97
CA ALA A 65 -16.22 -29.41 -28.39
C ALA A 65 -16.01 -28.70 -27.04
N GLY A 66 -14.89 -27.97 -26.88
CA GLY A 66 -14.55 -27.19 -25.69
C GLY A 66 -13.87 -27.97 -24.55
N VAL A 67 -13.75 -29.29 -24.65
CA VAL A 67 -13.06 -30.12 -23.64
C VAL A 67 -11.69 -30.58 -24.13
N LEU A 68 -10.73 -30.73 -23.22
CA LEU A 68 -9.39 -31.20 -23.52
C LEU A 68 -9.37 -32.73 -23.55
N LEU A 69 -9.06 -33.31 -24.71
CA LEU A 69 -8.93 -34.75 -24.90
C LEU A 69 -7.49 -35.22 -24.67
N CYS A 70 -7.30 -36.13 -23.72
CA CYS A 70 -6.02 -36.82 -23.52
C CYS A 70 -5.74 -37.78 -24.68
N ARG A 71 -4.60 -37.57 -25.37
CA ARG A 71 -4.20 -38.37 -26.54
C ARG A 71 -3.78 -39.82 -26.23
N TYR A 72 -3.66 -40.20 -24.96
CA TYR A 72 -3.31 -41.58 -24.62
C TYR A 72 -4.52 -42.52 -24.76
N HIS A 73 -5.57 -42.27 -23.96
CA HIS A 73 -6.73 -43.16 -23.84
C HIS A 73 -8.06 -42.42 -23.96
N GLY A 74 -8.05 -41.20 -24.51
CA GLY A 74 -9.28 -40.47 -24.87
C GLY A 74 -10.12 -39.94 -23.69
N LEU A 75 -9.54 -39.79 -22.49
CA LEU A 75 -10.24 -39.10 -21.39
C LEU A 75 -10.42 -37.63 -21.76
N ALA A 76 -11.63 -37.09 -21.62
CA ALA A 76 -11.93 -35.69 -21.88
C ALA A 76 -12.14 -34.93 -20.58
N PHE A 77 -11.49 -33.78 -20.43
CA PHE A 77 -11.56 -32.93 -19.23
C PHE A 77 -12.17 -31.57 -19.57
N ASP A 78 -13.09 -31.09 -18.75
CA ASP A 78 -13.60 -29.72 -18.84
C ASP A 78 -12.63 -28.70 -18.21
N ALA A 79 -12.94 -27.41 -18.33
CA ALA A 79 -12.14 -26.32 -17.78
C ALA A 79 -11.99 -26.36 -16.25
N THR A 80 -12.88 -27.07 -15.54
CA THR A 80 -12.78 -27.28 -14.09
C THR A 80 -11.89 -28.47 -13.73
N GLY A 81 -11.35 -29.16 -14.74
CA GLY A 81 -10.49 -30.34 -14.61
C GLY A 81 -11.26 -31.64 -14.37
N ARG A 82 -12.60 -31.62 -14.40
CA ARG A 82 -13.41 -32.83 -14.22
C ARG A 82 -13.43 -33.63 -15.53
N CYS A 83 -13.25 -34.94 -15.41
CA CYS A 83 -13.43 -35.85 -16.54
C CYS A 83 -14.92 -35.93 -16.93
N THR A 84 -15.24 -35.52 -18.15
CA THR A 84 -16.60 -35.53 -18.71
C THR A 84 -16.86 -36.76 -19.57
N ARG A 85 -15.79 -37.38 -20.10
CA ARG A 85 -15.88 -38.57 -20.96
C ARG A 85 -14.71 -39.50 -20.70
N MET A 86 -15.01 -40.79 -20.54
CA MET A 86 -14.02 -41.86 -20.42
C MET A 86 -14.40 -42.98 -21.39
N PRO A 87 -13.53 -43.37 -22.34
CA PRO A 87 -13.85 -44.45 -23.27
C PRO A 87 -14.16 -45.76 -22.55
N SER A 88 -15.12 -46.51 -23.08
CA SER A 88 -15.58 -47.79 -22.54
C SER A 88 -16.25 -47.73 -21.16
N GLN A 89 -16.66 -46.54 -20.69
CA GLN A 89 -17.46 -46.36 -19.47
C GLN A 89 -18.62 -45.39 -19.71
N GLU A 90 -19.83 -45.76 -19.30
CA GLU A 90 -21.00 -44.87 -19.40
C GLU A 90 -20.92 -43.67 -18.44
N LYS A 91 -20.29 -43.85 -17.27
CA LYS A 91 -20.14 -42.81 -16.25
C LYS A 91 -18.66 -42.68 -15.86
N PRO A 92 -18.01 -41.53 -16.13
CA PRO A 92 -16.66 -41.27 -15.67
C PRO A 92 -16.55 -41.35 -14.14
N SER A 93 -15.44 -41.88 -13.63
CA SER A 93 -15.16 -41.89 -12.19
C SER A 93 -15.18 -40.47 -11.60
N ALA A 94 -15.85 -40.29 -10.46
CA ALA A 94 -15.85 -39.02 -9.74
C ALA A 94 -14.46 -38.59 -9.26
N SER A 95 -13.53 -39.54 -9.10
CA SER A 95 -12.13 -39.27 -8.73
C SER A 95 -11.27 -38.80 -9.91
N ALA A 96 -11.75 -38.95 -11.16
CA ALA A 96 -11.00 -38.58 -12.36
C ALA A 96 -11.06 -37.06 -12.57
N ARG A 97 -10.24 -36.36 -11.79
CA ARG A 97 -10.11 -34.91 -11.81
C ARG A 97 -8.64 -34.51 -11.87
N VAL A 98 -8.36 -33.48 -12.67
CA VAL A 98 -7.05 -32.84 -12.80
C VAL A 98 -7.15 -31.47 -12.14
N ARG A 99 -6.05 -30.98 -11.55
CA ARG A 99 -6.05 -29.66 -10.91
C ARG A 99 -6.32 -28.59 -11.97
N ALA A 100 -7.26 -27.69 -11.68
CA ALA A 100 -7.52 -26.49 -12.46
C ALA A 100 -6.92 -25.28 -11.75
N TYR A 101 -6.38 -24.35 -12.52
CA TYR A 101 -5.80 -23.10 -12.03
C TYR A 101 -6.70 -21.93 -12.41
N PRO A 102 -6.95 -20.96 -11.51
CA PRO A 102 -7.57 -19.71 -11.90
C PRO A 102 -6.74 -19.06 -13.01
N ALA A 103 -7.40 -18.71 -14.10
CA ALA A 103 -6.79 -18.10 -15.27
C ALA A 103 -7.69 -17.00 -15.82
N THR A 104 -7.09 -15.93 -16.34
CA THR A 104 -7.82 -14.82 -16.94
C THR A 104 -7.03 -14.21 -18.08
N GLU A 105 -7.73 -13.62 -19.05
CA GLU A 105 -7.12 -12.79 -20.07
C GLU A 105 -7.32 -11.31 -19.73
N ARG A 106 -6.23 -10.54 -19.63
CA ARG A 106 -6.25 -9.08 -19.45
C ARG A 106 -5.01 -8.45 -20.08
N HIS A 107 -5.18 -7.27 -20.67
CA HIS A 107 -4.08 -6.44 -21.17
C HIS A 107 -3.15 -7.15 -22.18
N ARG A 108 -3.74 -7.92 -23.12
CA ARG A 108 -3.05 -8.78 -24.13
C ARG A 108 -2.33 -10.01 -23.57
N LEU A 109 -2.40 -10.26 -22.26
CA LEU A 109 -1.74 -11.38 -21.59
C LEU A 109 -2.76 -12.35 -20.99
N VAL A 110 -2.35 -13.61 -20.90
CA VAL A 110 -3.01 -14.66 -20.13
C VAL A 110 -2.31 -14.76 -18.78
N TRP A 111 -3.05 -14.55 -17.71
CA TRP A 111 -2.58 -14.62 -16.32
C TRP A 111 -3.05 -15.90 -15.66
N VAL A 112 -2.19 -16.53 -14.86
CA VAL A 112 -2.50 -17.75 -14.10
C VAL A 112 -2.11 -17.55 -12.64
N TRP A 113 -2.91 -18.13 -11.74
CA TRP A 113 -2.65 -18.19 -10.30
C TRP A 113 -2.20 -19.61 -9.89
N PRO A 114 -0.91 -19.85 -9.62
CA PRO A 114 -0.39 -21.18 -9.32
C PRO A 114 -0.65 -21.64 -7.87
N GLY A 115 -1.02 -20.72 -6.98
CA GLY A 115 -1.22 -20.98 -5.55
C GLY A 115 -2.58 -21.54 -5.18
N ASP A 116 -3.07 -21.12 -4.01
CA ASP A 116 -4.39 -21.48 -3.48
C ASP A 116 -5.49 -20.75 -4.27
N PRO A 117 -6.35 -21.47 -5.03
CA PRO A 117 -7.41 -20.86 -5.84
C PRO A 117 -8.39 -20.00 -5.04
N ALA A 118 -8.62 -20.29 -3.76
CA ALA A 118 -9.53 -19.53 -2.91
C ALA A 118 -9.03 -18.11 -2.60
N ARG A 119 -7.74 -17.86 -2.85
CA ARG A 119 -7.09 -16.56 -2.62
C ARG A 119 -6.88 -15.75 -3.90
N ALA A 120 -7.28 -16.29 -5.05
CA ALA A 120 -7.14 -15.62 -6.33
C ALA A 120 -8.11 -14.44 -6.41
N ASP A 121 -7.58 -13.23 -6.24
CA ASP A 121 -8.32 -11.98 -6.36
C ASP A 121 -7.91 -11.25 -7.65
N MET A 122 -8.90 -10.95 -8.50
CA MET A 122 -8.74 -10.28 -9.78
C MET A 122 -8.22 -8.84 -9.66
N SER A 123 -8.41 -8.20 -8.50
CA SER A 123 -7.85 -6.88 -8.20
C SER A 123 -6.32 -6.88 -8.10
N LEU A 124 -5.71 -8.06 -7.95
CA LEU A 124 -4.27 -8.22 -7.78
C LEU A 124 -3.52 -8.37 -9.12
N VAL A 125 -4.22 -8.50 -10.25
CA VAL A 125 -3.62 -8.46 -11.60
C VAL A 125 -3.07 -7.05 -11.84
N PRO A 126 -1.80 -6.88 -12.24
CA PRO A 126 -1.23 -5.56 -12.47
C PRO A 126 -2.03 -4.75 -13.49
N ASP A 127 -2.30 -3.48 -13.18
CA ASP A 127 -3.00 -2.59 -14.11
C ASP A 127 -2.09 -2.18 -15.27
N LEU A 128 -2.37 -2.77 -16.43
CA LEU A 128 -1.66 -2.55 -17.68
C LEU A 128 -2.63 -2.11 -18.78
N HIS A 129 -3.70 -1.36 -18.45
CA HIS A 129 -4.74 -0.95 -19.41
C HIS A 129 -4.17 -0.33 -20.70
N TRP A 130 -3.12 0.49 -20.57
CA TRP A 130 -2.41 1.12 -21.69
C TRP A 130 -1.81 0.12 -22.68
N ASN A 131 -1.56 -1.14 -22.29
CA ASN A 131 -1.04 -2.17 -23.20
C ASN A 131 -2.05 -2.60 -24.28
N ALA A 132 -3.33 -2.35 -24.05
CA ALA A 132 -4.42 -2.61 -24.99
C ALA A 132 -5.17 -1.33 -25.41
N ASP A 133 -4.67 -0.15 -25.01
CA ASP A 133 -5.33 1.12 -25.28
C ASP A 133 -5.01 1.61 -26.71
N PRO A 134 -6.01 2.00 -27.53
CA PRO A 134 -5.79 2.53 -28.87
C PRO A 134 -4.93 3.81 -28.96
N GLN A 135 -4.71 4.51 -27.83
CA GLN A 135 -3.79 5.66 -27.76
C GLN A 135 -2.31 5.25 -27.79
N TRP A 136 -2.04 3.96 -27.68
CA TRP A 136 -0.70 3.39 -27.69
C TRP A 136 -0.58 2.39 -28.82
N GLU A 137 0.52 2.46 -29.57
CA GLU A 137 0.83 1.48 -30.62
C GLU A 137 2.18 0.83 -30.33
N GLY A 138 2.29 -0.47 -30.56
CA GLY A 138 3.53 -1.18 -30.33
C GLY A 138 3.38 -2.70 -30.25
N ASP A 139 4.54 -3.36 -30.30
CA ASP A 139 4.64 -4.80 -30.35
C ASP A 139 5.64 -5.30 -29.30
N GLY A 140 5.62 -6.61 -29.07
CA GLY A 140 6.40 -7.27 -28.03
C GLY A 140 6.69 -8.72 -28.35
N ALA A 141 7.41 -9.37 -27.46
CA ALA A 141 7.73 -10.78 -27.58
C ALA A 141 7.91 -11.42 -26.20
N THR A 142 8.07 -12.74 -26.22
CA THR A 142 8.51 -13.51 -25.05
C THR A 142 9.94 -13.94 -25.27
N LEU A 143 10.80 -13.64 -24.31
CA LEU A 143 12.16 -14.14 -24.21
C LEU A 143 12.24 -15.18 -23.10
N PHE A 144 13.04 -16.23 -23.28
CA PHE A 144 13.23 -17.27 -22.27
C PHE A 144 14.66 -17.21 -21.76
N ALA A 145 14.84 -17.00 -20.46
CA ALA A 145 16.14 -16.83 -19.83
C ALA A 145 16.46 -17.99 -18.88
N LYS A 146 17.68 -18.52 -18.95
CA LYS A 146 18.20 -19.56 -18.05
C LYS A 146 18.81 -18.96 -16.79
N CYS A 147 18.00 -18.20 -16.06
CA CYS A 147 18.36 -17.61 -14.79
C CYS A 147 17.17 -17.56 -13.82
N ASP A 148 17.47 -17.39 -12.53
CA ASP A 148 16.47 -16.99 -11.55
C ASP A 148 15.83 -15.66 -11.98
N TYR A 149 14.50 -15.58 -11.93
CA TYR A 149 13.74 -14.39 -12.34
C TYR A 149 14.16 -13.12 -11.60
N ARG A 150 14.66 -13.24 -10.36
CA ARG A 150 15.08 -12.10 -9.53
C ARG A 150 16.29 -11.38 -10.12
N LEU A 151 17.15 -12.07 -10.87
CA LEU A 151 18.27 -11.44 -11.55
C LEU A 151 17.80 -10.47 -12.65
N LEU A 152 16.71 -10.80 -13.35
CA LEU A 152 16.08 -9.88 -14.31
C LEU A 152 15.36 -8.74 -13.59
N VAL A 153 14.69 -9.01 -12.46
CA VAL A 153 14.09 -7.95 -11.64
C VAL A 153 15.15 -6.95 -11.18
N ASP A 154 16.28 -7.43 -10.65
CA ASP A 154 17.39 -6.58 -10.21
C ASP A 154 18.00 -5.79 -11.37
N ASN A 155 18.27 -6.45 -12.51
CA ASN A 155 18.77 -5.82 -13.73
C ASN A 155 17.87 -4.68 -14.20
N LEU A 156 16.54 -4.90 -14.27
CA LEU A 156 15.59 -3.91 -14.75
C LEU A 156 15.29 -2.78 -13.77
N MET A 157 15.47 -3.03 -12.47
CA MET A 157 15.31 -2.01 -11.43
C MET A 157 16.55 -1.12 -11.25
N ASP A 158 17.71 -1.54 -11.77
CA ASP A 158 18.92 -0.73 -11.85
C ASP A 158 19.33 -0.42 -13.30
N LEU A 159 18.77 0.64 -13.88
CA LEU A 159 19.13 1.07 -15.24
C LEU A 159 20.55 1.65 -15.37
N THR A 160 21.36 1.65 -14.32
CA THR A 160 22.77 2.07 -14.44
C THR A 160 23.53 1.19 -15.44
N HIS A 161 23.15 -0.10 -15.55
CA HIS A 161 23.72 -1.02 -16.52
C HIS A 161 23.51 -0.58 -17.98
N GLU A 162 22.48 0.22 -18.30
CA GLU A 162 22.25 0.72 -19.66
C GLU A 162 23.49 1.43 -20.22
N THR A 163 24.22 2.13 -19.35
CA THR A 163 25.47 2.85 -19.71
C THR A 163 26.53 1.91 -20.27
N PHE A 164 26.56 0.66 -19.81
CA PHE A 164 27.64 -0.28 -20.07
C PHE A 164 27.22 -1.42 -20.99
N VAL A 165 26.08 -2.05 -20.70
CA VAL A 165 25.54 -3.17 -21.48
C VAL A 165 24.97 -2.66 -22.81
N HIS A 166 24.24 -1.55 -22.78
CA HIS A 166 23.53 -0.99 -23.94
C HIS A 166 24.19 0.28 -24.50
N ALA A 167 25.51 0.39 -24.37
CA ALA A 167 26.28 1.59 -24.70
C ALA A 167 26.09 2.10 -26.14
N THR A 168 25.76 1.21 -27.08
CA THR A 168 25.57 1.52 -28.51
C THR A 168 24.13 1.92 -28.87
N SER A 169 23.17 1.79 -27.95
CA SER A 169 21.74 1.95 -28.23
C SER A 169 21.07 2.98 -27.32
N ILE A 170 20.73 2.60 -26.09
CA ILE A 170 20.04 3.44 -25.09
C ILE A 170 20.97 3.97 -24.00
N GLY A 171 22.19 3.45 -23.90
CA GLY A 171 23.18 3.85 -22.92
C GLY A 171 23.61 5.32 -23.07
N HIS A 172 23.84 5.97 -21.93
CA HIS A 172 24.35 7.33 -21.87
C HIS A 172 25.01 7.59 -20.52
N ARG A 173 26.14 8.31 -20.51
CA ARG A 173 26.94 8.55 -19.30
C ARG A 173 26.16 9.25 -18.18
N ALA A 174 25.25 10.16 -18.54
CA ALA A 174 24.39 10.85 -17.58
C ALA A 174 23.52 9.92 -16.72
N ILE A 175 23.27 8.67 -17.16
CA ILE A 175 22.51 7.68 -16.39
C ILE A 175 23.28 7.30 -15.12
N ALA A 176 24.59 7.04 -15.24
CA ALA A 176 25.45 6.69 -14.11
C ALA A 176 25.77 7.88 -13.21
N GLU A 177 25.73 9.11 -13.74
CA GLU A 177 26.05 10.34 -13.00
C GLU A 177 24.83 10.96 -12.31
N THR A 178 23.62 10.62 -12.75
CA THR A 178 22.38 11.17 -12.20
C THR A 178 21.74 10.20 -11.21
N PRO A 179 21.70 10.51 -9.90
CA PRO A 179 21.07 9.63 -8.92
C PRO A 179 19.55 9.57 -9.15
N PRO A 180 18.94 8.38 -9.12
CA PRO A 180 17.49 8.25 -9.22
C PRO A 180 16.80 8.61 -7.89
N ALA A 181 15.57 9.11 -7.97
CA ALA A 181 14.65 9.18 -6.84
C ALA A 181 13.86 7.88 -6.75
N THR A 182 13.65 7.34 -5.54
CA THR A 182 12.88 6.10 -5.35
C THR A 182 11.72 6.33 -4.38
N THR A 183 10.52 5.90 -4.76
CA THR A 183 9.34 5.79 -3.91
C THR A 183 8.84 4.35 -3.85
N HIS A 184 8.09 4.00 -2.81
CA HIS A 184 7.59 2.63 -2.64
C HIS A 184 6.32 2.60 -1.78
N ASP A 185 5.54 1.53 -1.91
CA ASP A 185 4.44 1.15 -1.02
C ASP A 185 4.57 -0.34 -0.60
N GLU A 186 3.47 -1.01 -0.26
CA GLU A 186 3.50 -2.41 0.19
C GLU A 186 3.77 -3.42 -0.94
N ARG A 187 3.44 -3.08 -2.19
CA ARG A 187 3.57 -3.97 -3.35
C ARG A 187 4.32 -3.34 -4.52
N SER A 188 4.60 -2.05 -4.51
CA SER A 188 5.23 -1.35 -5.63
C SER A 188 6.45 -0.55 -5.24
N VAL A 189 7.38 -0.39 -6.19
CA VAL A 189 8.56 0.48 -6.09
C VAL A 189 8.65 1.29 -7.36
N THR A 190 8.72 2.61 -7.26
CA THR A 190 8.91 3.51 -8.41
C THR A 190 10.29 4.17 -8.32
N VAL A 191 11.11 4.02 -9.36
CA VAL A 191 12.42 4.64 -9.52
C VAL A 191 12.32 5.67 -10.64
N THR A 192 12.53 6.94 -10.32
CA THR A 192 12.43 8.07 -11.26
C THR A 192 13.79 8.74 -11.43
N ARG A 193 14.26 8.87 -12.66
CA ARG A 193 15.48 9.60 -13.03
C ARG A 193 15.16 10.58 -14.14
N TRP A 194 15.50 11.84 -13.93
CA TRP A 194 15.45 12.90 -14.95
C TRP A 194 16.86 13.36 -15.25
N MET A 195 17.27 13.25 -16.50
CA MET A 195 18.55 13.74 -17.01
C MET A 195 18.25 14.92 -17.91
N LEU A 196 18.63 16.12 -17.48
CA LEU A 196 18.27 17.36 -18.14
C LEU A 196 19.40 17.84 -19.06
N ASP A 197 19.01 18.44 -20.19
CA ASP A 197 19.93 19.05 -21.15
C ASP A 197 21.11 18.14 -21.56
N ILE A 198 20.79 16.89 -21.91
CA ILE A 198 21.77 15.92 -22.39
C ILE A 198 21.71 15.75 -23.91
N ASP A 199 22.80 15.30 -24.53
CA ASP A 199 22.73 14.84 -25.92
C ASP A 199 21.83 13.58 -26.01
N ALA A 200 21.00 13.51 -27.04
CA ALA A 200 20.02 12.44 -27.17
C ALA A 200 20.71 11.09 -27.43
N PRO A 201 20.44 10.03 -26.65
CA PRO A 201 21.00 8.71 -26.93
C PRO A 201 20.63 8.22 -28.34
N PRO A 202 21.46 7.40 -29.03
CA PRO A 202 21.25 7.01 -30.43
C PRO A 202 19.83 6.54 -30.75
N PHE A 203 19.27 5.65 -29.94
CA PHE A 203 17.90 5.14 -30.09
C PHE A 203 16.85 6.25 -30.04
N TRP A 204 16.97 7.15 -29.06
CA TRP A 204 16.01 8.25 -28.84
C TRP A 204 16.17 9.37 -29.87
N ARG A 205 17.39 9.66 -30.31
CA ARG A 205 17.69 10.62 -31.38
C ARG A 205 17.00 10.23 -32.69
N ALA A 206 17.09 8.95 -33.06
CA ALA A 206 16.46 8.44 -34.28
C ALA A 206 14.94 8.58 -34.26
N GLN A 207 14.31 8.40 -33.10
CA GLN A 207 12.86 8.54 -32.92
C GLN A 207 12.40 10.00 -32.89
N LEU A 208 13.16 10.87 -32.21
CA LEU A 208 12.82 12.29 -32.08
C LEU A 208 12.90 13.04 -33.41
N GLY A 209 13.85 12.66 -34.27
CA GLY A 209 13.99 13.20 -35.63
C GLY A 209 14.32 14.70 -35.69
N ARG A 210 14.74 15.30 -34.57
CA ARG A 210 15.06 16.73 -34.43
C ARG A 210 16.43 16.89 -33.77
N PRO A 211 17.26 17.83 -34.24
CA PRO A 211 18.55 18.11 -33.61
C PRO A 211 18.37 18.89 -32.30
N GLY A 212 19.34 18.76 -31.40
CA GLY A 212 19.38 19.48 -30.12
C GLY A 212 19.49 18.55 -28.91
N ASN A 213 19.80 19.15 -27.76
CA ASN A 213 19.80 18.45 -26.48
C ASN A 213 18.37 18.13 -26.03
N VAL A 214 18.26 17.16 -25.13
CA VAL A 214 17.00 16.63 -24.63
C VAL A 214 16.95 16.53 -23.11
N ASP A 215 15.75 16.67 -22.57
CA ASP A 215 15.41 16.21 -21.24
C ASP A 215 14.92 14.74 -21.36
N ARG A 216 15.67 13.82 -20.76
CA ARG A 216 15.38 12.38 -20.75
C ARG A 216 14.80 11.97 -19.41
N TRP A 217 13.76 11.14 -19.42
CA TRP A 217 13.23 10.51 -18.21
C TRP A 217 13.27 8.98 -18.26
N GLN A 218 13.42 8.41 -17.08
CA GLN A 218 13.24 7.00 -16.79
C GLN A 218 12.39 6.89 -15.53
N ILE A 219 11.14 6.45 -15.66
CA ILE A 219 10.22 6.22 -14.54
C ILE A 219 9.88 4.74 -14.56
N ILE A 220 10.56 3.98 -13.71
CA ILE A 220 10.42 2.53 -13.59
C ILE A 220 9.45 2.27 -12.45
N ARG A 221 8.45 1.43 -12.64
CA ARG A 221 7.56 0.97 -11.57
C ARG A 221 7.59 -0.56 -11.53
N PHE A 222 8.13 -1.11 -10.45
CA PHE A 222 7.94 -2.50 -10.08
C PHE A 222 6.61 -2.66 -9.34
N GLU A 223 5.92 -3.75 -9.62
CA GLU A 223 4.78 -4.27 -8.89
C GLU A 223 4.99 -5.76 -8.61
N ALA A 224 4.88 -6.12 -7.33
CA ALA A 224 5.10 -7.46 -6.87
C ALA A 224 4.08 -8.44 -7.48
N PRO A 225 4.53 -9.64 -7.90
CA PRO A 225 5.86 -10.20 -7.58
C PRO A 225 6.98 -9.90 -8.59
N CYS A 226 6.67 -9.52 -9.83
CA CYS A 226 7.66 -9.57 -10.92
C CYS A 226 7.30 -8.72 -12.16
N THR A 227 6.40 -7.74 -12.04
CA THR A 227 6.01 -6.88 -13.16
C THR A 227 6.69 -5.53 -13.04
N ILE A 228 7.37 -5.08 -14.08
CA ILE A 228 8.09 -3.81 -14.16
C ILE A 228 7.56 -3.04 -15.36
N VAL A 229 7.21 -1.78 -15.17
CA VAL A 229 6.73 -0.88 -16.21
C VAL A 229 7.65 0.33 -16.28
N LEU A 230 8.20 0.62 -17.45
CA LEU A 230 9.01 1.82 -17.67
C LEU A 230 8.20 2.83 -18.46
N ASP A 231 8.01 4.04 -17.92
CA ASP A 231 7.68 5.24 -18.67
C ASP A 231 9.00 5.96 -18.96
N VAL A 232 9.39 5.96 -20.23
CA VAL A 232 10.70 6.43 -20.71
C VAL A 232 10.52 7.32 -21.92
N GLY A 233 11.45 8.24 -22.12
CA GLY A 233 11.44 9.03 -23.33
C GLY A 233 12.36 10.24 -23.26
N VAL A 234 12.29 11.03 -24.32
CA VAL A 234 13.03 12.27 -24.46
C VAL A 234 12.13 13.36 -25.02
N ALA A 235 12.36 14.60 -24.61
CA ALA A 235 11.80 15.79 -25.22
C ALA A 235 12.91 16.82 -25.41
N LEU A 236 12.77 17.75 -26.36
CA LEU A 236 13.76 18.82 -26.52
C LEU A 236 13.96 19.57 -25.20
N ALA A 237 15.22 19.86 -24.86
CA ALA A 237 15.57 20.46 -23.57
C ALA A 237 14.85 21.79 -23.36
N GLY A 238 14.35 22.03 -22.14
CA GLY A 238 13.71 23.29 -21.77
C GLY A 238 12.28 23.49 -22.28
N THR A 239 11.64 22.44 -22.81
CA THR A 239 10.26 22.51 -23.33
C THR A 239 9.16 22.27 -22.30
N GLY A 240 9.51 21.97 -21.04
CA GLY A 240 8.53 21.74 -19.98
C GLY A 240 8.25 20.25 -19.67
N ALA A 241 9.03 19.32 -20.24
CA ALA A 241 8.82 17.89 -20.04
C ALA A 241 8.86 17.42 -18.56
N PRO A 242 9.78 17.90 -17.70
CA PRO A 242 9.73 17.61 -16.26
C PRO A 242 8.47 18.12 -15.55
N GLN A 243 7.82 19.16 -16.10
CA GLN A 243 6.61 19.78 -15.58
C GLN A 243 5.32 19.13 -16.13
N GLY A 244 5.46 18.13 -17.01
CA GLY A 244 4.35 17.35 -17.57
C GLY A 244 4.08 17.62 -19.05
N ASP A 245 4.67 18.66 -19.65
CA ASP A 245 4.52 18.92 -21.08
C ASP A 245 5.56 18.13 -21.89
N ARG A 246 5.19 16.90 -22.25
CA ARG A 246 5.99 16.02 -23.11
C ARG A 246 5.64 16.15 -24.59
N SER A 247 4.87 17.17 -24.99
CA SER A 247 4.38 17.34 -26.38
C SER A 247 5.51 17.52 -27.40
N GLN A 248 6.65 18.06 -26.96
CA GLN A 248 7.84 18.24 -27.78
C GLN A 248 8.77 17.02 -27.78
N GLY A 249 8.28 15.85 -27.36
CA GLY A 249 9.08 14.65 -27.21
C GLY A 249 8.50 13.40 -27.88
N VAL A 250 9.16 12.29 -27.60
CA VAL A 250 8.73 10.92 -27.92
C VAL A 250 8.67 10.14 -26.62
N THR A 251 7.51 9.53 -26.33
CA THR A 251 7.30 8.72 -25.12
C THR A 251 7.19 7.26 -25.49
N GLY A 252 7.93 6.43 -24.77
CA GLY A 252 7.83 4.98 -24.78
C GLY A 252 7.28 4.47 -23.45
N ARG A 253 6.43 3.44 -23.52
CA ARG A 253 6.02 2.66 -22.36
C ARG A 253 6.40 1.22 -22.54
N VAL A 254 7.24 0.71 -21.64
CA VAL A 254 7.79 -0.63 -21.72
C VAL A 254 7.15 -1.49 -20.65
N LEU A 255 6.49 -2.57 -21.04
CA LEU A 255 6.08 -3.62 -20.12
C LEU A 255 7.21 -4.64 -20.02
N ASN A 256 7.54 -5.06 -18.82
CA ASN A 256 8.44 -6.18 -18.56
C ASN A 256 7.85 -7.03 -17.43
N THR A 257 7.27 -8.18 -17.73
CA THR A 257 6.78 -9.10 -16.68
C THR A 257 7.51 -10.44 -16.77
N ILE A 258 8.10 -10.86 -15.65
CA ILE A 258 9.01 -12.00 -15.60
C ILE A 258 8.36 -13.11 -14.80
N THR A 259 7.98 -14.20 -15.46
CA THR A 259 7.36 -15.34 -14.81
C THR A 259 8.40 -16.42 -14.54
N PRO A 260 8.61 -16.83 -13.27
CA PRO A 260 9.46 -17.97 -12.97
C PRO A 260 8.94 -19.21 -13.67
N GLU A 261 9.78 -19.90 -14.43
CA GLU A 261 9.48 -21.22 -14.98
C GLU A 261 9.95 -22.27 -13.97
N SER A 262 11.20 -22.11 -13.50
CA SER A 262 11.82 -22.89 -12.43
C SER A 262 12.66 -22.01 -11.50
N ASP A 263 13.43 -22.63 -10.60
CA ASP A 263 14.37 -21.91 -9.73
C ASP A 263 15.54 -21.26 -10.49
N ALA A 264 15.78 -21.68 -11.74
CA ALA A 264 16.90 -21.22 -12.56
C ALA A 264 16.50 -20.96 -14.03
N SER A 265 15.20 -20.79 -14.30
CA SER A 265 14.71 -20.36 -15.61
C SER A 265 13.44 -19.53 -15.46
N CYS A 266 13.23 -18.60 -16.39
CA CYS A 266 12.06 -17.75 -16.41
C CYS A 266 11.64 -17.34 -17.83
N MET A 267 10.36 -17.01 -17.96
CA MET A 267 9.77 -16.39 -19.13
C MET A 267 9.72 -14.88 -18.92
N TYR A 268 10.18 -14.13 -19.90
CA TYR A 268 10.24 -12.68 -19.88
C TYR A 268 9.36 -12.13 -21.00
N PHE A 269 8.17 -11.66 -20.63
CA PHE A 269 7.24 -11.01 -21.55
C PHE A 269 7.52 -9.51 -21.56
N TRP A 270 7.78 -8.96 -22.74
CA TRP A 270 8.03 -7.54 -22.89
C TRP A 270 7.25 -6.92 -24.07
N THR A 271 6.87 -5.66 -23.94
CA THR A 271 6.38 -4.82 -25.06
C THR A 271 7.01 -3.44 -25.00
N LEU A 272 7.23 -2.82 -26.16
CA LEU A 272 7.48 -1.39 -26.26
C LEU A 272 6.31 -0.73 -26.99
N LEU A 273 5.61 0.15 -26.30
CA LEU A 273 4.55 0.97 -26.86
C LEU A 273 4.96 2.42 -26.98
N ARG A 274 4.36 3.12 -27.94
CA ARG A 274 4.56 4.55 -28.17
C ARG A 274 3.24 5.26 -28.35
N ASN A 275 3.21 6.54 -28.04
CA ASN A 275 2.03 7.41 -28.19
C ASN A 275 2.11 8.35 -29.40
N TYR A 276 3.03 8.10 -30.35
CA TYR A 276 3.28 8.94 -31.53
C TYR A 276 3.39 8.08 -32.80
N ARG A 277 3.05 8.65 -33.97
CA ARG A 277 3.06 7.93 -35.26
C ARG A 277 2.32 6.58 -35.18
N LEU A 278 1.12 6.60 -34.61
CA LEU A 278 0.34 5.40 -34.26
C LEU A 278 -0.03 4.53 -35.47
N ARG A 279 -0.09 5.08 -36.68
CA ARG A 279 -0.44 4.32 -37.90
C ARG A 279 0.76 3.78 -38.68
N ASP A 280 1.97 3.97 -38.16
CA ASP A 280 3.21 3.57 -38.83
C ASP A 280 3.64 2.17 -38.41
N GLN A 281 3.19 1.15 -39.16
CA GLN A 281 3.51 -0.24 -38.87
C GLN A 281 4.99 -0.58 -39.12
N SER A 282 5.63 0.08 -40.08
CA SER A 282 7.07 -0.12 -40.36
C SER A 282 7.90 0.32 -39.14
N LEU A 283 7.54 1.43 -38.52
CA LEU A 283 8.15 1.89 -37.28
C LEU A 283 7.90 0.90 -36.13
N THR A 284 6.68 0.38 -35.98
CA THR A 284 6.36 -0.64 -34.97
C THR A 284 7.31 -1.85 -35.07
N THR A 285 7.47 -2.43 -36.26
CA THR A 285 8.36 -3.57 -36.49
C THR A 285 9.83 -3.21 -36.22
N THR A 286 10.28 -2.05 -36.70
CA THR A 286 11.67 -1.60 -36.51
C THR A 286 12.01 -1.41 -35.03
N LEU A 287 11.12 -0.80 -34.25
CA LEU A 287 11.32 -0.57 -32.82
C LEU A 287 11.28 -1.87 -32.02
N ARG A 288 10.37 -2.80 -32.36
CA ARG A 288 10.34 -4.14 -31.77
C ARG A 288 11.66 -4.86 -31.99
N ASP A 289 12.13 -4.94 -33.23
CA ASP A 289 13.37 -5.66 -33.55
C ASP A 289 14.60 -5.00 -32.92
N ALA A 290 14.60 -3.67 -32.75
CA ALA A 290 15.63 -2.96 -32.01
C ALA A 290 15.63 -3.27 -30.51
N ASN A 291 14.45 -3.31 -29.88
CA ASN A 291 14.33 -3.63 -28.45
C ASN A 291 14.62 -5.10 -28.16
N ALA A 292 14.24 -6.01 -29.06
CA ALA A 292 14.58 -7.43 -28.95
C ALA A 292 16.10 -7.64 -28.82
N ARG A 293 16.93 -6.84 -29.51
CA ARG A 293 18.39 -6.90 -29.38
C ARG A 293 18.87 -6.41 -28.02
N ILE A 294 18.26 -5.36 -27.46
CA ILE A 294 18.59 -4.83 -26.12
C ILE A 294 18.31 -5.90 -25.06
N PHE A 295 17.12 -6.50 -25.07
CA PHE A 295 16.78 -7.56 -24.11
C PHE A 295 17.61 -8.84 -24.26
N GLU A 296 18.13 -9.11 -25.46
CA GLU A 296 19.05 -10.21 -25.69
C GLU A 296 20.43 -9.97 -25.05
N GLU A 297 20.89 -8.71 -25.02
CA GLU A 297 22.10 -8.32 -24.28
C GLU A 297 21.91 -8.53 -22.77
N ASP A 298 20.75 -8.14 -22.22
CA ASP A 298 20.40 -8.40 -20.81
C ASP A 298 20.40 -9.90 -20.52
N ARG A 299 19.74 -10.71 -21.36
CA ARG A 299 19.69 -12.17 -21.24
C ARG A 299 21.09 -12.77 -21.15
N ALA A 300 22.01 -12.33 -22.02
CA ALA A 300 23.38 -12.83 -22.04
C ALA A 300 24.11 -12.56 -20.71
N VAL A 301 23.91 -11.36 -20.12
CA VAL A 301 24.50 -10.95 -18.85
C VAL A 301 23.93 -11.76 -17.68
N VAL A 302 22.60 -11.82 -17.54
CA VAL A 302 21.97 -12.51 -16.40
C VAL A 302 22.19 -14.03 -16.43
N GLU A 303 22.24 -14.65 -17.61
CA GLU A 303 22.57 -16.07 -17.73
C GLU A 303 24.05 -16.34 -17.38
N ALA A 304 24.96 -15.42 -17.74
CA ALA A 304 26.36 -15.52 -17.32
C ALA A 304 26.51 -15.35 -15.81
N GLN A 305 25.77 -14.42 -15.22
CA GLN A 305 25.70 -14.23 -13.77
C GLN A 305 25.16 -15.47 -13.06
N GLN A 306 24.09 -16.08 -13.56
CA GLN A 306 23.53 -17.32 -13.02
C GLN A 306 24.55 -18.46 -13.03
N ARG A 307 25.30 -18.62 -14.14
CA ARG A 307 26.36 -19.63 -14.23
C ARG A 307 27.47 -19.38 -13.20
N ALA A 308 27.84 -18.13 -12.97
CA ALA A 308 28.84 -17.76 -11.97
C ALA A 308 28.34 -18.03 -10.53
N ILE A 309 27.08 -17.70 -10.22
CA ILE A 309 26.45 -17.99 -8.92
C ILE A 309 26.40 -19.50 -8.69
N ALA A 310 25.98 -20.28 -9.70
CA ALA A 310 25.90 -21.74 -9.59
C ALA A 310 27.28 -22.39 -9.39
N ALA A 311 28.35 -21.79 -9.91
CA ALA A 311 29.71 -22.30 -9.75
C ALA A 311 30.32 -22.03 -8.36
N ALA A 312 29.78 -21.05 -7.61
CA ALA A 312 30.28 -20.65 -6.29
C ALA A 312 29.14 -20.18 -5.36
N PRO A 313 28.20 -21.07 -4.99
CA PRO A 313 26.99 -20.70 -4.23
C PRO A 313 27.29 -20.15 -2.83
N GLU A 314 28.49 -20.41 -2.29
CA GLU A 314 28.96 -19.91 -1.00
C GLU A 314 29.37 -18.43 -1.01
N ARG A 315 29.57 -17.82 -2.19
CA ARG A 315 29.99 -16.42 -2.31
C ARG A 315 28.78 -15.47 -2.27
N PRO A 316 28.74 -14.51 -1.34
CA PRO A 316 27.61 -13.57 -1.25
C PRO A 316 27.63 -12.57 -2.40
N LEU A 317 26.43 -12.17 -2.87
CA LEU A 317 26.27 -11.02 -3.75
C LEU A 317 26.39 -9.73 -2.92
N HIS A 318 27.10 -8.74 -3.46
CA HIS A 318 27.28 -7.43 -2.84
C HIS A 318 26.47 -6.36 -3.58
N HIS A 319 25.74 -5.51 -2.84
CA HIS A 319 24.87 -4.47 -3.40
C HIS A 319 25.52 -3.07 -3.29
N LEU A 320 25.30 -2.19 -4.28
CA LEU A 320 25.83 -0.82 -4.34
C LEU A 320 24.84 0.24 -3.80
N ASN A 321 25.31 1.47 -3.57
CA ASN A 321 24.62 2.58 -2.85
C ASN A 321 23.33 3.15 -3.50
N VAL A 322 22.77 2.52 -4.53
CA VAL A 322 21.56 2.99 -5.24
C VAL A 322 20.24 2.48 -4.63
N ASP A 323 20.32 1.75 -3.51
CA ASP A 323 19.20 0.99 -2.91
C ASP A 323 18.48 1.70 -1.74
N ALA A 324 17.83 2.84 -1.97
CA ALA A 324 17.07 3.53 -0.91
C ALA A 324 15.97 2.66 -0.27
N GLY A 325 15.38 1.72 -1.02
CA GLY A 325 14.45 0.71 -0.51
C GLY A 325 15.10 -0.32 0.43
N ALA A 326 16.36 -0.70 0.18
CA ALA A 326 17.07 -1.66 1.02
C ALA A 326 17.48 -1.05 2.37
N LEU A 327 17.77 0.25 2.45
CA LEU A 327 18.08 0.92 3.72
C LEU A 327 16.90 0.92 4.70
N TRP A 328 15.67 1.02 4.19
CA TRP A 328 14.45 0.97 5.02
C TRP A 328 14.15 -0.45 5.51
N ALA A 329 14.30 -1.46 4.65
CA ALA A 329 14.22 -2.86 5.04
C ALA A 329 15.28 -3.20 6.11
N ARG A 330 16.53 -2.75 5.93
CA ARG A 330 17.63 -2.99 6.89
C ARG A 330 17.36 -2.36 8.26
N ARG A 331 16.70 -1.21 8.35
CA ARG A 331 16.33 -0.57 9.63
C ARG A 331 15.27 -1.34 10.40
N ILE A 332 14.28 -1.89 9.72
CA ILE A 332 13.22 -2.69 10.37
C ILE A 332 13.78 -4.07 10.72
N MET A 333 14.54 -4.69 9.81
CA MET A 333 15.19 -5.97 10.07
C MET A 333 16.15 -5.89 11.26
N SER A 334 16.98 -4.84 11.36
CA SER A 334 17.88 -4.68 12.51
C SER A 334 17.12 -4.51 13.83
N ALA A 335 16.01 -3.77 13.84
CA ALA A 335 15.15 -3.64 15.01
C ALA A 335 14.47 -4.97 15.39
N LEU A 336 13.98 -5.73 14.41
CA LEU A 336 13.31 -7.02 14.64
C LEU A 336 14.28 -8.10 15.15
N VAL A 337 15.51 -8.13 14.65
CA VAL A 337 16.57 -9.03 15.15
C VAL A 337 16.86 -8.75 16.63
N MET A 338 17.08 -7.49 17.00
CA MET A 338 17.29 -7.12 18.40
C MET A 338 16.07 -7.42 19.27
N LEU A 339 14.85 -7.19 18.76
CA LEU A 339 13.62 -7.53 19.48
C LEU A 339 13.49 -9.04 19.71
N ALA A 340 13.84 -9.87 18.73
CA ALA A 340 13.83 -11.32 18.89
C ALA A 340 14.83 -11.78 19.96
N PHE A 341 16.01 -11.17 20.03
CA PHE A 341 16.96 -11.39 21.12
C PHE A 341 16.37 -11.01 22.48
N VAL A 342 15.80 -9.80 22.60
CA VAL A 342 15.18 -9.33 23.85
C VAL A 342 14.03 -10.23 24.29
N ILE A 343 13.14 -10.64 23.38
CA ILE A 343 12.04 -11.56 23.69
C ILE A 343 12.58 -12.90 24.20
N SER A 344 13.58 -13.46 23.52
CA SER A 344 14.22 -14.72 23.92
C SER A 344 14.82 -14.61 25.32
N HIS A 345 15.48 -13.49 25.61
CA HIS A 345 16.15 -13.24 26.88
C HIS A 345 15.15 -13.02 28.03
N LEU A 346 14.12 -12.19 27.83
CA LEU A 346 13.06 -11.97 28.82
C LEU A 346 12.22 -13.23 29.08
N SER A 347 12.06 -14.08 28.06
CA SER A 347 11.39 -15.38 28.22
C SER A 347 12.21 -16.35 29.08
N ALA A 348 13.55 -16.26 29.06
CA ALA A 348 14.37 -17.02 30.00
C ALA A 348 14.19 -16.51 31.44
N HIS A 349 14.14 -15.18 31.63
CA HIS A 349 13.94 -14.56 32.94
C HIS A 349 12.57 -14.86 33.55
N SER A 350 11.52 -15.04 32.75
CA SER A 350 10.19 -15.40 33.29
C SER A 350 10.18 -16.78 33.95
N LEU A 351 11.07 -17.70 33.54
CA LEU A 351 11.21 -19.03 34.15
C LEU A 351 11.76 -18.99 35.58
N LEU A 352 12.37 -17.86 36.00
CA LEU A 352 12.79 -17.65 37.39
C LEU A 352 11.61 -17.66 38.37
N LEU A 353 10.37 -17.44 37.90
CA LEU A 353 9.17 -17.62 38.72
C LEU A 353 8.95 -19.07 39.16
N VAL A 354 9.48 -20.03 38.40
CA VAL A 354 9.30 -21.46 38.67
C VAL A 354 10.47 -21.96 39.51
N SER A 355 11.70 -21.84 39.02
CA SER A 355 12.91 -22.22 39.77
C SER A 355 14.20 -21.71 39.09
N LEU A 356 15.27 -21.54 39.86
CA LEU A 356 16.61 -21.19 39.34
C LEU A 356 17.16 -22.21 38.32
N PRO A 357 17.11 -23.55 38.57
CA PRO A 357 17.63 -24.53 37.61
C PRO A 357 16.88 -24.51 36.27
N LEU A 358 15.55 -24.40 36.29
CA LEU A 358 14.77 -24.32 35.05
C LEU A 358 15.09 -23.05 34.27
N ALA A 359 15.24 -21.92 34.96
CA ALA A 359 15.63 -20.67 34.32
C ALA A 359 17.03 -20.77 33.70
N GLN A 360 17.99 -21.37 34.39
CA GLN A 360 19.35 -21.59 33.87
C GLN A 360 19.33 -22.43 32.59
N ASP A 361 18.61 -23.54 32.59
CA ASP A 361 18.42 -24.39 31.41
C ASP A 361 17.74 -23.62 30.27
N GLY A 362 16.70 -22.86 30.60
CA GLY A 362 15.96 -22.03 29.65
C GLY A 362 16.85 -20.96 29.02
N LEU A 363 17.70 -20.30 29.81
CA LEU A 363 18.67 -19.31 29.34
C LEU A 363 19.66 -19.93 28.37
N VAL A 364 20.22 -21.09 28.68
CA VAL A 364 21.16 -21.80 27.79
C VAL A 364 20.49 -22.13 26.45
N ARG A 365 19.27 -22.68 26.47
CA ARG A 365 18.55 -23.07 25.24
C ARG A 365 18.10 -21.86 24.41
N LEU A 366 17.46 -20.87 25.04
CA LEU A 366 16.94 -19.69 24.34
C LEU A 366 18.06 -18.79 23.82
N MET A 367 19.22 -18.76 24.49
CA MET A 367 20.38 -17.97 24.05
C MET A 367 21.29 -18.71 23.06
N GLN A 368 21.11 -20.03 22.85
CA GLN A 368 21.93 -20.82 21.94
C GLN A 368 22.06 -20.22 20.52
N PRO A 369 20.97 -19.76 19.86
CA PRO A 369 21.08 -19.16 18.52
C PRO A 369 21.98 -17.91 18.55
N TRP A 370 21.84 -17.09 19.58
CA TRP A 370 22.54 -15.82 19.78
C TRP A 370 24.00 -16.01 20.24
N ARG A 371 24.34 -17.19 20.78
CA ARG A 371 25.69 -17.57 21.18
C ARG A 371 26.52 -18.18 20.04
N SER A 372 25.87 -18.64 18.97
CA SER A 372 26.56 -19.10 17.76
C SER A 372 27.34 -17.96 17.08
N ALA A 373 28.36 -18.29 16.29
CA ALA A 373 29.13 -17.29 15.53
C ALA A 373 28.21 -16.48 14.60
N ALA A 374 27.34 -17.16 13.83
CA ALA A 374 26.39 -16.52 12.94
C ALA A 374 25.40 -15.62 13.68
N GLY A 375 24.81 -16.09 14.78
CA GLY A 375 23.86 -15.31 15.57
C GLY A 375 24.51 -14.13 16.29
N THR A 376 25.74 -14.29 16.79
CA THR A 376 26.51 -13.19 17.40
C THR A 376 26.81 -12.11 16.37
N THR A 377 27.31 -12.49 15.17
CA THR A 377 27.55 -11.55 14.08
C THR A 377 26.27 -10.83 13.68
N LEU A 378 25.17 -11.56 13.50
CA LEU A 378 23.88 -10.99 13.14
C LEU A 378 23.39 -9.97 14.18
N LEU A 379 23.48 -10.30 15.47
CA LEU A 379 23.04 -9.42 16.56
C LEU A 379 23.91 -8.16 16.66
N LEU A 380 25.23 -8.30 16.57
CA LEU A 380 26.14 -7.17 16.61
C LEU A 380 25.95 -6.25 15.39
N THR A 381 25.83 -6.80 14.19
CA THR A 381 25.53 -6.03 12.98
C THR A 381 24.19 -5.30 13.12
N ALA A 382 23.14 -5.98 13.60
CA ALA A 382 21.85 -5.35 13.83
C ALA A 382 21.94 -4.19 14.83
N PHE A 383 22.66 -4.38 15.94
CA PHE A 383 22.91 -3.33 16.93
C PHE A 383 23.63 -2.13 16.32
N PHE A 384 24.77 -2.33 15.65
CA PHE A 384 25.54 -1.23 15.06
C PHE A 384 24.74 -0.48 13.99
N VAL A 385 24.02 -1.19 13.12
CA VAL A 385 23.17 -0.57 12.10
C VAL A 385 22.04 0.23 12.74
N HIS A 386 21.36 -0.32 13.75
CA HIS A 386 20.28 0.38 14.43
C HIS A 386 20.79 1.63 15.17
N TYR A 387 21.93 1.51 15.86
CA TYR A 387 22.54 2.59 16.62
C TYR A 387 23.11 3.69 15.72
N ALA A 388 23.80 3.34 14.63
CA ALA A 388 24.27 4.30 13.64
C ALA A 388 23.11 5.10 13.03
N ASN A 389 21.99 4.45 12.71
CA ASN A 389 20.78 5.13 12.25
C ASN A 389 20.21 6.11 13.29
N ALA A 390 20.27 5.77 14.57
CA ALA A 390 19.85 6.68 15.65
C ALA A 390 20.75 7.93 15.70
N LEU A 391 22.08 7.76 15.69
CA LEU A 391 23.04 8.87 15.67
C LEU A 391 22.89 9.74 14.42
N TRP A 392 22.76 9.11 13.25
CA TRP A 392 22.49 9.81 11.99
C TRP A 392 21.22 10.64 12.07
N SER A 393 20.15 10.09 12.65
CA SER A 393 18.89 10.82 12.83
C SER A 393 19.03 12.04 13.74
N ILE A 394 19.96 12.06 14.70
CA ILE A 394 20.25 13.23 15.53
C ILE A 394 21.07 14.26 14.73
N TYR A 395 22.11 13.80 14.03
CA TYR A 395 22.95 14.64 13.19
C TYR A 395 22.13 15.37 12.13
N GLU A 396 21.23 14.66 11.46
CA GLU A 396 20.42 15.18 10.36
C GLU A 396 19.41 16.24 10.84
N ARG A 397 18.87 16.09 12.06
CA ARG A 397 17.88 17.01 12.64
C ARG A 397 18.43 18.41 12.90
N ARG A 398 17.73 19.42 12.41
CA ARG A 398 18.06 20.83 12.69
C ARG A 398 17.42 21.35 13.97
N SER A 399 16.24 20.87 14.34
CA SER A 399 15.56 21.19 15.61
C SER A 399 15.49 19.99 16.56
N LEU A 400 15.62 20.24 17.87
CA LEU A 400 15.38 19.25 18.93
C LEU A 400 14.06 19.49 19.67
N ARG A 401 13.17 20.31 19.10
CA ARG A 401 11.79 20.45 19.58
C ARG A 401 10.95 19.27 19.13
N LEU A 402 11.18 18.13 19.78
CA LEU A 402 10.51 16.88 19.51
C LEU A 402 9.18 16.79 20.26
N THR A 403 8.22 16.07 19.69
CA THR A 403 7.00 15.68 20.43
C THR A 403 7.37 14.78 21.62
N ARG A 404 6.50 14.70 22.64
CA ARG A 404 6.71 13.84 23.82
C ARG A 404 7.09 12.39 23.44
N TRP A 405 6.45 11.83 22.41
CA TRP A 405 6.73 10.48 21.93
C TRP A 405 8.06 10.32 21.20
N GLN A 406 8.47 11.33 20.43
CA GLN A 406 9.78 11.33 19.77
C GLN A 406 10.90 11.51 20.79
N TRP A 407 10.69 12.35 21.81
CA TRP A 407 11.58 12.45 22.96
C TRP A 407 11.68 11.13 23.72
N ALA A 408 10.56 10.46 23.99
CA ALA A 408 10.56 9.16 24.64
C ALA A 408 11.33 8.12 23.82
N GLN A 409 11.02 7.97 22.52
CA GLN A 409 11.67 6.97 21.66
C GLN A 409 13.18 7.18 21.56
N LEU A 410 13.61 8.44 21.32
CA LEU A 410 15.03 8.78 21.21
C LEU A 410 15.73 8.69 22.57
N GLY A 411 15.12 9.25 23.61
CA GLY A 411 15.65 9.26 24.98
C GLY A 411 15.89 7.85 25.50
N PHE A 412 14.87 6.98 25.46
CA PHE A 412 15.05 5.58 25.84
C PHE A 412 16.13 4.91 24.98
N GLY A 413 16.13 5.11 23.66
CA GLY A 413 17.14 4.55 22.76
C GLY A 413 18.58 4.92 23.12
N LEU A 414 18.82 6.17 23.53
CA LEU A 414 20.13 6.66 23.94
C LEU A 414 20.51 6.25 25.37
N CYS A 415 19.54 6.04 26.26
CA CYS A 415 19.81 5.55 27.61
C CYS A 415 20.17 4.05 27.64
N ILE A 416 19.71 3.26 26.67
CA ILE A 416 19.94 1.80 26.65
C ILE A 416 21.43 1.43 26.71
N PRO A 417 22.35 1.98 25.88
CA PRO A 417 23.78 1.67 25.98
C PRO A 417 24.38 2.01 27.35
N LEU A 418 23.95 3.11 27.99
CA LEU A 418 24.42 3.50 29.32
C LEU A 418 23.98 2.51 30.40
N LEU A 419 22.70 2.12 30.37
CA LEU A 419 22.11 1.20 31.34
C LEU A 419 22.62 -0.24 31.19
N LEU A 420 22.93 -0.66 29.96
CA LEU A 420 23.40 -2.01 29.67
C LEU A 420 24.93 -2.17 29.70
N ALA A 421 25.72 -1.08 29.72
CA ALA A 421 27.17 -1.18 29.62
C ALA A 421 27.78 -2.12 30.67
N LEU A 422 27.43 -1.93 31.94
CA LEU A 422 27.94 -2.75 33.03
C LEU A 422 27.38 -4.18 32.99
N HIS A 423 26.12 -4.35 32.57
CA HIS A 423 25.52 -5.67 32.40
C HIS A 423 26.26 -6.48 31.33
N VAL A 424 26.46 -5.90 30.15
CA VAL A 424 27.15 -6.55 29.03
C VAL A 424 28.62 -6.81 29.35
N ALA A 425 29.28 -5.88 30.05
CA ALA A 425 30.66 -6.03 30.48
C ALA A 425 30.84 -7.17 31.50
N SER A 426 29.98 -7.22 32.52
CA SER A 426 30.05 -8.22 33.59
C SER A 426 29.47 -9.59 33.22
N THR A 427 28.72 -9.69 32.11
CA THR A 427 28.18 -10.96 31.62
C THR A 427 28.88 -11.41 30.33
N ARG A 428 28.35 -11.04 29.17
CA ARG A 428 28.79 -11.54 27.86
C ARG A 428 30.29 -11.32 27.60
N LEU A 429 30.83 -10.16 27.97
CA LEU A 429 32.25 -9.86 27.77
C LEU A 429 33.13 -10.52 28.83
N ALA A 430 32.69 -10.57 30.09
CA ALA A 430 33.41 -11.27 31.14
C ALA A 430 33.48 -12.79 30.88
N GLU A 431 32.41 -13.41 30.38
CA GLU A 431 32.41 -14.81 29.94
C GLU A 431 33.42 -15.02 28.81
N ALA A 432 33.40 -14.15 27.79
CA ALA A 432 34.22 -14.31 26.60
C ALA A 432 35.71 -14.01 26.82
N TYR A 433 36.05 -13.08 27.71
CA TYR A 433 37.41 -12.53 27.82
C TYR A 433 38.05 -12.65 29.21
N LEU A 434 37.25 -12.83 30.27
CA LEU A 434 37.72 -12.86 31.66
C LEU A 434 37.53 -14.24 32.32
N GLY A 435 36.93 -15.20 31.62
CA GLY A 435 36.68 -16.55 32.13
C GLY A 435 35.71 -16.58 33.31
N ALA A 436 34.78 -15.62 33.38
CA ALA A 436 33.74 -15.57 34.41
C ALA A 436 32.54 -16.45 34.01
N ASP A 437 32.02 -17.25 34.94
CA ASP A 437 30.76 -17.97 34.75
C ASP A 437 29.57 -17.10 35.19
N ASN A 438 28.67 -16.86 34.23
CA ASN A 438 27.54 -15.96 34.40
C ASN A 438 26.22 -16.71 34.57
N SER A 439 26.22 -17.68 35.47
CA SER A 439 25.00 -18.36 35.90
C SER A 439 24.05 -17.39 36.62
N TYR A 440 22.75 -17.73 36.66
CA TYR A 440 21.78 -16.94 37.41
C TYR A 440 22.18 -16.78 38.88
N GLY A 441 22.75 -17.82 39.50
CA GLY A 441 23.18 -17.78 40.90
C GLY A 441 24.25 -16.71 41.14
N SER A 442 25.30 -16.67 40.31
CA SER A 442 26.39 -15.70 40.46
C SER A 442 25.93 -14.26 40.16
N VAL A 443 25.17 -14.06 39.09
CA VAL A 443 24.65 -12.74 38.69
C VAL A 443 23.62 -12.20 39.71
N LEU A 444 22.71 -13.03 40.21
CA LEU A 444 21.73 -12.60 41.21
C LEU A 444 22.39 -12.30 42.56
N THR A 445 23.38 -13.10 42.97
CA THR A 445 24.16 -12.84 44.20
C THR A 445 24.90 -11.50 44.10
N LEU A 446 25.51 -11.24 42.93
CA LEU A 446 26.15 -9.96 42.64
C LEU A 446 25.16 -8.79 42.73
N HIS A 447 23.97 -8.92 42.13
CA HIS A 447 23.00 -7.84 42.04
C HIS A 447 22.20 -7.59 43.31
N TRP A 448 21.83 -8.62 44.07
CA TRP A 448 20.89 -8.50 45.20
C TRP A 448 21.57 -8.52 46.56
N VAL A 449 22.77 -9.11 46.66
CA VAL A 449 23.50 -9.24 47.93
C VAL A 449 24.71 -8.31 47.96
N LEU A 450 25.61 -8.42 46.98
CA LEU A 450 26.87 -7.66 47.02
C LEU A 450 26.70 -6.19 46.58
N MET A 451 25.96 -5.94 45.51
CA MET A 451 25.78 -4.62 44.91
C MET A 451 24.30 -4.34 44.55
N PRO A 452 23.42 -4.10 45.54
CA PRO A 452 21.97 -3.90 45.35
C PRO A 452 21.57 -2.85 44.31
N TYR A 453 22.39 -1.82 44.11
CA TYR A 453 22.13 -0.78 43.12
C TYR A 453 22.12 -1.33 41.68
N LEU A 454 22.83 -2.44 41.41
CA LEU A 454 22.79 -3.11 40.10
C LEU A 454 21.43 -3.70 39.81
N ALA A 455 20.71 -4.22 40.82
CA ALA A 455 19.35 -4.72 40.63
C ALA A 455 18.39 -3.59 40.20
N VAL A 456 18.57 -2.38 40.75
CA VAL A 456 17.80 -1.18 40.35
C VAL A 456 18.13 -0.79 38.90
N ILE A 457 19.41 -0.76 38.54
CA ILE A 457 19.85 -0.43 37.18
C ILE A 457 19.31 -1.46 36.18
N GLN A 458 19.37 -2.76 36.47
CA GLN A 458 18.84 -3.79 35.57
C GLN A 458 17.32 -3.72 35.40
N THR A 459 16.60 -3.39 36.48
CA THR A 459 15.16 -3.15 36.40
C THR A 459 14.85 -1.96 35.48
N ALA A 460 15.57 -0.85 35.64
CA ALA A 460 15.44 0.32 34.78
C ALA A 460 15.83 0.01 33.32
N ALA A 461 16.88 -0.78 33.11
CA ALA A 461 17.35 -1.19 31.78
C ALA A 461 16.26 -2.02 31.05
N LEU A 462 15.69 -3.02 31.72
CA LEU A 462 14.62 -3.86 31.18
C LEU A 462 13.43 -3.01 30.74
N LEU A 463 12.93 -2.14 31.61
CA LEU A 463 11.80 -1.27 31.29
C LEU A 463 12.12 -0.32 30.13
N THR A 464 13.31 0.27 30.12
CA THR A 464 13.77 1.19 29.07
C THR A 464 13.84 0.49 27.71
N VAL A 465 14.48 -0.68 27.63
CA VAL A 465 14.59 -1.49 26.40
C VAL A 465 13.20 -1.88 25.90
N TRP A 466 12.34 -2.37 26.79
CA TRP A 466 11.03 -2.87 26.41
C TRP A 466 10.07 -1.76 25.96
N ILE A 467 10.04 -0.64 26.68
CA ILE A 467 9.23 0.53 26.29
C ILE A 467 9.72 1.09 24.94
N HIS A 468 11.03 1.20 24.73
CA HIS A 468 11.60 1.62 23.45
C HIS A 468 11.12 0.72 22.29
N ALA A 469 11.20 -0.61 22.48
CA ALA A 469 10.74 -1.59 21.51
C ALA A 469 9.23 -1.48 21.21
N CYS A 470 8.41 -1.36 22.27
CA CYS A 470 6.95 -1.22 22.13
C CYS A 470 6.56 0.05 21.37
N ILE A 471 7.22 1.18 21.64
CA ILE A 471 7.02 2.42 20.87
C ILE A 471 7.39 2.17 19.39
N GLY A 472 8.55 1.55 19.13
CA GLY A 472 8.98 1.20 17.77
C GLY A 472 7.95 0.38 16.99
N ILE A 473 7.48 -0.72 17.58
CA ILE A 473 6.51 -1.63 16.97
C ILE A 473 5.14 -0.97 16.81
N HIS A 474 4.63 -0.26 17.82
CA HIS A 474 3.35 0.42 17.74
C HIS A 474 3.32 1.44 16.59
N PHE A 475 4.34 2.29 16.48
CA PHE A 475 4.42 3.29 15.41
C PHE A 475 4.66 2.69 14.02
N TRP A 476 5.24 1.48 13.94
CA TRP A 476 5.37 0.72 12.69
C TRP A 476 4.05 0.08 12.27
N LEU A 477 3.34 -0.56 13.20
CA LEU A 477 2.13 -1.34 12.89
C LEU A 477 0.86 -0.49 12.81
N ARG A 478 0.79 0.68 13.47
CA ARG A 478 -0.43 1.52 13.49
C ARG A 478 -0.94 2.03 12.14
N THR A 479 -0.14 1.89 11.08
CA THR A 479 -0.53 2.23 9.71
C THR A 479 -1.03 1.03 8.91
N LYS A 480 -1.01 -0.17 9.49
CA LYS A 480 -1.47 -1.41 8.86
C LYS A 480 -2.97 -1.60 9.13
N LEU A 481 -3.73 -1.96 8.09
CA LEU A 481 -5.19 -2.07 8.15
C LEU A 481 -5.67 -3.12 9.16
N TRP A 482 -4.90 -4.19 9.38
CA TRP A 482 -5.22 -5.25 10.34
C TRP A 482 -4.79 -4.94 11.79
N TYR A 483 -3.95 -3.94 12.02
CA TYR A 483 -3.40 -3.70 13.36
C TYR A 483 -4.44 -3.27 14.41
N PRO A 484 -5.49 -2.48 14.08
CA PRO A 484 -6.56 -2.17 15.03
C PRO A 484 -7.18 -3.42 15.66
N ASP A 485 -7.44 -4.45 14.84
CA ASP A 485 -8.06 -5.70 15.28
C ASP A 485 -7.16 -6.50 16.22
N TRP A 486 -5.84 -6.42 16.00
CA TRP A 486 -4.84 -7.15 16.79
C TRP A 486 -4.20 -6.32 17.91
N ARG A 487 -4.56 -5.04 18.05
CA ARG A 487 -3.93 -4.11 19.00
C ARG A 487 -4.00 -4.62 20.43
N VAL A 488 -5.13 -5.24 20.80
CA VAL A 488 -5.35 -5.79 22.15
C VAL A 488 -4.40 -6.94 22.43
N VAL A 489 -4.19 -7.84 21.46
CA VAL A 489 -3.26 -8.97 21.60
C VAL A 489 -1.82 -8.49 21.77
N PHE A 490 -1.38 -7.53 20.94
CA PHE A 490 -0.05 -6.92 21.08
C PHE A 490 0.10 -6.18 22.41
N ALA A 491 -0.92 -5.47 22.87
CA ALA A 491 -0.89 -4.79 24.17
C ALA A 491 -0.80 -5.79 25.33
N ALA A 492 -1.56 -6.89 25.27
CA ALA A 492 -1.51 -7.96 26.27
C ALA A 492 -0.11 -8.58 26.34
N PHE A 493 0.50 -8.91 25.19
CA PHE A 493 1.87 -9.42 25.15
C PHE A 493 2.90 -8.39 25.66
N ALA A 494 2.74 -7.12 25.27
CA ALA A 494 3.60 -6.02 25.70
C ALA A 494 3.57 -5.79 27.22
N MET A 495 2.46 -6.14 27.90
CA MET A 495 2.37 -6.07 29.36
C MET A 495 2.83 -7.37 30.03
N LEU A 496 2.46 -8.53 29.49
CA LEU A 496 2.66 -9.82 30.13
C LEU A 496 4.14 -10.20 30.24
N LEU A 497 4.89 -10.14 29.13
CA LEU A 497 6.28 -10.62 29.10
C LEU A 497 7.21 -9.88 30.09
N PRO A 498 7.28 -8.53 30.10
CA PRO A 498 8.15 -7.83 31.05
C PRO A 498 7.70 -8.01 32.50
N THR A 499 6.39 -8.16 32.74
CA THR A 499 5.85 -8.38 34.10
C THR A 499 6.27 -9.74 34.64
N LEU A 500 6.16 -10.80 33.83
CA LEU A 500 6.61 -12.14 34.21
C LEU A 500 8.13 -12.18 34.42
N ALA A 501 8.90 -11.58 33.50
CA ALA A 501 10.35 -11.52 33.62
C ALA A 501 10.82 -10.78 34.88
N LEU A 502 10.22 -9.61 35.18
CA LEU A 502 10.56 -8.82 36.35
C LEU A 502 10.14 -9.51 37.66
N SER A 503 8.96 -10.14 37.67
CA SER A 503 8.48 -10.90 38.82
C SER A 503 9.38 -12.11 39.11
N GLY A 504 9.84 -12.81 38.07
CA GLY A 504 10.82 -13.88 38.19
C GLY A 504 12.15 -13.39 38.75
N TYR A 505 12.67 -12.29 38.20
CA TYR A 505 13.91 -11.66 38.66
C TYR A 505 13.84 -11.22 40.14
N LEU A 506 12.72 -10.62 40.56
CA LEU A 506 12.48 -10.23 41.96
C LEU A 506 12.35 -11.43 42.90
N SER A 507 11.61 -12.45 42.48
CA SER A 507 11.41 -13.69 43.26
C SER A 507 12.75 -14.40 43.50
N ALA A 508 13.54 -14.58 42.44
CA ALA A 508 14.85 -15.21 42.51
C ALA A 508 15.86 -14.37 43.32
N GLY A 509 15.82 -13.04 43.20
CA GLY A 509 16.61 -12.14 44.05
C GLY A 509 16.31 -12.31 45.54
N ASN A 510 15.03 -12.38 45.90
CA ASN A 510 14.61 -12.66 47.28
C ASN A 510 15.08 -14.03 47.78
N GLN A 511 15.09 -15.04 46.92
CA GLN A 511 15.61 -16.36 47.27
C GLN A 511 17.10 -16.28 47.63
N VAL A 512 17.91 -15.66 46.76
CA VAL A 512 19.37 -15.54 46.97
C VAL A 512 19.72 -14.69 48.20
N MET A 513 18.96 -13.61 48.47
CA MET A 513 19.13 -12.83 49.71
C MET A 513 18.85 -13.67 50.97
N ARG A 514 17.86 -14.56 50.93
CA ARG A 514 17.56 -15.47 52.05
C ARG A 514 18.64 -16.53 52.22
N GLU A 515 19.21 -17.04 51.14
CA GLU A 515 20.33 -18.00 51.18
C GLU A 515 21.58 -17.34 51.78
N ALA A 516 21.94 -16.14 51.32
CA ALA A 516 23.05 -15.37 51.88
C ALA A 516 22.85 -14.98 53.36
N ALA A 517 21.61 -14.75 53.80
CA ALA A 517 21.31 -14.49 55.20
C ALA A 517 21.44 -15.73 56.10
N LYS A 518 21.29 -16.93 55.53
CA LYS A 518 21.43 -18.22 56.25
C LYS A 518 22.88 -18.68 56.34
N ASP A 519 23.66 -18.45 55.29
CA ASP A 519 25.04 -18.89 55.19
C ASP A 519 25.98 -17.71 54.83
N PRO A 520 26.78 -17.22 55.80
CA PRO A 520 27.76 -16.15 55.55
C PRO A 520 28.81 -16.47 54.48
N ALA A 521 29.10 -17.75 54.22
CA ALA A 521 30.06 -18.18 53.20
C ALA A 521 29.46 -18.25 51.80
N PHE A 522 28.12 -18.25 51.68
CA PHE A 522 27.40 -18.39 50.41
C PHE A 522 27.86 -17.40 49.33
N VAL A 523 28.04 -16.13 49.70
CA VAL A 523 28.45 -15.07 48.77
C VAL A 523 29.87 -15.31 48.25
N THR A 524 30.81 -15.65 49.15
CA THR A 524 32.20 -15.90 48.78
C THR A 524 32.36 -17.15 47.92
N THR A 525 31.62 -18.22 48.23
CA THR A 525 31.64 -19.47 47.47
C THR A 525 31.00 -19.26 46.09
N THR A 526 29.78 -18.72 46.03
CA THR A 526 29.04 -18.56 44.77
C THR A 526 29.76 -17.64 43.78
N LEU A 527 30.35 -16.54 44.26
CA LEU A 527 31.12 -15.63 43.40
C LEU A 527 32.52 -16.17 43.07
N GLY A 528 33.14 -16.91 44.00
CA GLY A 528 34.43 -17.56 43.80
C GLY A 528 34.39 -18.65 42.73
N ASP A 529 33.41 -19.54 42.81
CA ASP A 529 33.18 -20.62 41.84
C ASP A 529 32.91 -20.07 40.42
N ALA A 530 32.30 -18.88 40.36
CA ALA A 530 32.02 -18.17 39.12
C ALA A 530 33.19 -17.32 38.60
N ASN A 531 34.35 -17.34 39.26
CA ASN A 531 35.50 -16.48 38.96
C ASN A 531 35.16 -14.97 38.95
N ILE A 532 34.21 -14.55 39.80
CA ILE A 532 33.84 -13.14 40.03
C ILE A 532 34.65 -12.62 41.23
N THR A 533 35.95 -12.41 40.99
CA THR A 533 36.91 -11.88 41.96
C THR A 533 36.93 -10.35 41.96
N ALA A 534 37.68 -9.74 42.87
CA ALA A 534 37.91 -8.29 42.83
C ALA A 534 38.58 -7.84 41.52
N GLU A 535 39.46 -8.67 40.96
CA GLU A 535 40.18 -8.39 39.73
C GLU A 535 39.27 -8.45 38.49
N THR A 536 38.46 -9.51 38.36
CA THR A 536 37.54 -9.65 37.21
C THR A 536 36.43 -8.61 37.25
N ARG A 537 35.98 -8.20 38.45
CA ARG A 537 35.08 -7.05 38.61
C ARG A 537 35.74 -5.74 38.19
N ALA A 538 36.95 -5.45 38.64
CA ALA A 538 37.68 -4.24 38.23
C ALA A 538 37.97 -4.21 36.72
N ALA A 539 38.21 -5.38 36.10
CA ALA A 539 38.31 -5.49 34.64
C ALA A 539 36.97 -5.21 33.95
N SER A 540 35.86 -5.75 34.45
CA SER A 540 34.51 -5.50 33.94
C SER A 540 34.12 -4.01 34.05
N ASP A 541 34.46 -3.36 35.16
CA ASP A 541 34.22 -1.92 35.37
C ASP A 541 35.01 -1.07 34.36
N ARG A 542 36.26 -1.43 34.07
CA ARG A 542 37.07 -0.76 33.04
C ARG A 542 36.46 -0.91 31.64
N ILE A 543 35.99 -2.11 31.30
CA ILE A 543 35.31 -2.37 30.01
C ILE A 543 34.02 -1.55 29.92
N ALA A 544 33.19 -1.57 30.97
CA ALA A 544 31.95 -0.79 31.03
C ALA A 544 32.24 0.72 30.90
N GLY A 545 33.26 1.22 31.59
CA GLY A 545 33.71 2.61 31.49
C GLY A 545 34.12 3.00 30.07
N LEU A 546 34.85 2.12 29.36
CA LEU A 546 35.21 2.35 27.96
C LEU A 546 33.98 2.41 27.06
N LEU A 547 33.03 1.48 27.20
CA LEU A 547 31.78 1.47 26.42
C LEU A 547 30.97 2.77 26.64
N ILE A 548 30.86 3.22 27.89
CA ILE A 548 30.18 4.47 28.25
C ILE A 548 30.91 5.66 27.63
N LEU A 549 32.25 5.72 27.75
CA LEU A 549 33.05 6.82 27.21
C LEU A 549 32.93 6.89 25.68
N THR A 550 32.96 5.75 24.99
CA THR A 550 32.73 5.68 23.54
C THR A 550 31.34 6.18 23.17
N HIS A 551 30.29 5.74 23.89
CA HIS A 551 28.92 6.18 23.65
C HIS A 551 28.77 7.70 23.83
N VAL A 552 29.23 8.24 24.95
CA VAL A 552 29.19 9.68 25.25
C VAL A 552 30.02 10.47 24.24
N GLY A 553 31.20 9.98 23.87
CA GLY A 553 32.07 10.59 22.85
C GLY A 553 31.41 10.67 21.48
N LEU A 554 30.75 9.60 21.03
CA LEU A 554 30.00 9.59 19.77
C LEU A 554 28.82 10.56 19.79
N LEU A 555 28.09 10.65 20.92
CA LEU A 555 27.02 11.62 21.07
C LEU A 555 27.55 13.05 21.05
N ALA A 556 28.60 13.34 21.82
CA ALA A 556 29.25 14.65 21.84
C ALA A 556 29.72 15.05 20.43
N LEU A 557 30.34 14.12 19.69
CA LEU A 557 30.76 14.33 18.31
C LEU A 557 29.57 14.68 17.40
N VAL A 558 28.48 13.93 17.48
CA VAL A 558 27.27 14.18 16.67
C VAL A 558 26.65 15.53 17.01
N PHE A 559 26.55 15.90 18.30
CA PHE A 559 26.03 17.20 18.72
C PHE A 559 26.96 18.36 18.32
N ALA A 560 28.28 18.17 18.40
CA ALA A 560 29.27 19.14 17.96
C ALA A 560 29.21 19.34 16.43
N ALA A 561 29.22 18.25 15.66
CA ALA A 561 29.09 18.28 14.21
C ALA A 561 27.77 18.95 13.77
N ARG A 562 26.68 18.66 14.48
CA ARG A 562 25.39 19.34 14.29
C ARG A 562 25.48 20.84 14.59
N GLY A 563 26.14 21.24 15.69
CA GLY A 563 26.34 22.63 16.08
C GLY A 563 27.17 23.43 15.08
N ILE A 564 28.25 22.83 14.56
CA ILE A 564 29.10 23.40 13.50
C ILE A 564 28.27 23.61 12.23
N ARG A 565 27.55 22.58 11.79
CA ARG A 565 26.65 22.65 10.63
C ARG A 565 25.62 23.78 10.77
N ARG A 566 25.06 23.94 11.97
CA ARG A 566 24.09 25.02 12.28
C ARG A 566 24.73 26.40 12.18
N ARG A 567 25.90 26.64 12.78
CA ARG A 567 26.60 27.93 12.71
C ARG A 567 26.99 28.31 11.28
N ILE A 568 27.40 27.35 10.46
CA ILE A 568 27.70 27.56 9.03
C ILE A 568 26.45 28.00 8.25
N GLN A 569 25.27 27.57 8.69
CA GLN A 569 23.99 27.91 8.05
C GLN A 569 23.41 29.24 8.54
N GLU A 570 23.63 29.58 9.81
CA GLU A 570 23.18 30.85 10.43
C GLU A 570 23.98 32.08 9.95
N SER A 571 25.18 31.90 9.38
CA SER A 571 25.96 32.99 8.76
C SER A 571 25.38 33.48 7.42
N ARG A 572 24.33 32.82 6.91
CA ARG A 572 23.58 33.23 5.70
C ARG A 572 22.29 33.95 6.14
N ARG A 573 21.97 35.12 5.57
CA ARG A 573 20.73 35.87 5.85
C ARG A 573 19.50 34.94 5.63
N PRO A 574 18.73 34.59 6.66
CA PRO A 574 17.64 33.62 6.50
C PRO A 574 16.40 34.29 5.89
N PRO A 575 15.72 33.62 4.93
CA PRO A 575 14.42 34.07 4.43
C PRO A 575 13.37 34.18 5.55
N GLN A 576 12.30 34.93 5.37
CA GLN A 576 11.25 35.15 6.38
C GLN A 576 9.89 34.53 6.02
N LEU A 577 9.21 33.96 7.02
CA LEU A 577 7.85 33.42 6.98
C LEU A 577 6.90 34.44 7.60
N ALA A 578 5.98 35.00 6.82
CA ALA A 578 4.90 35.82 7.33
C ALA A 578 3.66 34.97 7.66
N HIS A 579 3.11 35.15 8.86
CA HIS A 579 1.93 34.46 9.37
C HIS A 579 0.75 35.45 9.60
N PRO A 580 -0.52 35.06 9.36
CA PRO A 580 -1.70 35.94 9.48
C PRO A 580 -1.85 36.61 10.85
N ALA A 581 -1.35 35.98 11.91
CA ALA A 581 -1.32 36.54 13.26
C ALA A 581 -0.28 37.68 13.46
N GLY A 582 0.28 38.23 12.37
CA GLY A 582 1.21 39.37 12.41
C GLY A 582 2.68 38.99 12.67
N HIS A 583 3.01 37.70 12.71
CA HIS A 583 4.39 37.25 12.97
C HIS A 583 5.23 37.24 11.68
N LYS A 584 6.46 37.75 11.77
CA LYS A 584 7.53 37.54 10.78
C LYS A 584 8.61 36.66 11.41
N LEU A 585 8.71 35.43 10.93
CA LEU A 585 9.54 34.38 11.54
C LEU A 585 10.72 34.08 10.61
N PRO A 586 11.98 34.15 11.06
CA PRO A 586 13.10 33.71 10.24
C PRO A 586 12.98 32.20 9.92
N ILE A 587 13.11 31.88 8.63
CA ILE A 587 13.13 30.53 8.06
C ILE A 587 14.60 30.14 7.88
N PHE A 588 15.05 29.18 8.68
CA PHE A 588 16.41 28.68 8.52
C PHE A 588 16.53 27.86 7.22
N PRO A 589 17.62 27.99 6.44
CA PRO A 589 17.74 27.39 5.11
C PRO A 589 17.45 25.88 5.09
N GLY A 590 16.34 25.41 4.51
CA GLY A 590 15.98 23.99 4.44
C GLY A 590 15.11 23.46 5.59
N ALA A 591 14.69 24.31 6.53
CA ALA A 591 13.61 24.00 7.45
C ALA A 591 12.26 23.99 6.72
N THR A 592 11.38 23.08 7.12
CA THR A 592 10.01 23.09 6.62
C THR A 592 9.19 24.18 7.30
N VAL A 593 8.12 24.65 6.66
CA VAL A 593 7.21 25.64 7.27
C VAL A 593 6.65 25.16 8.61
N LEU A 594 6.33 23.87 8.73
CA LEU A 594 5.86 23.27 9.98
C LEU A 594 6.92 23.32 11.09
N GLU A 595 8.19 23.10 10.75
CA GLU A 595 9.29 23.23 11.69
C GLU A 595 9.47 24.68 12.13
N THR A 596 9.43 25.64 11.20
CA THR A 596 9.52 27.08 11.51
C THR A 596 8.40 27.53 12.44
N LEU A 597 7.15 27.11 12.20
CA LEU A 597 6.00 27.43 13.07
C LEU A 597 6.18 26.86 14.48
N ARG A 598 6.58 25.58 14.60
CA ARG A 598 6.85 24.93 15.90
C ARG A 598 8.03 25.54 16.64
N GLU A 599 9.06 26.01 15.92
CA GLU A 599 10.22 26.70 16.50
C GLU A 599 9.90 28.08 17.07
N HIS A 600 8.80 28.69 16.65
CA HIS A 600 8.35 29.96 17.20
C HIS A 600 7.15 29.80 18.13
N GLY A 601 6.82 28.56 18.50
CA GLY A 601 5.73 28.25 19.44
C GLY A 601 4.34 28.46 18.86
N ILE A 602 4.22 28.52 17.53
CA ILE A 602 2.93 28.66 16.85
C ILE A 602 2.35 27.26 16.63
N PRO A 603 1.22 26.92 17.28
CA PRO A 603 0.61 25.61 17.11
C PRO A 603 0.06 25.44 15.68
N HIS A 604 0.25 24.25 15.11
CA HIS A 604 -0.16 23.93 13.74
C HIS A 604 -0.51 22.43 13.60
N ALA A 605 -1.67 22.16 12.99
CA ALA A 605 -2.20 20.81 12.83
C ALA A 605 -1.23 19.88 12.10
N SER A 606 -1.00 18.65 12.61
CA SER A 606 -0.03 17.71 12.02
C SER A 606 -0.16 16.28 12.57
N VAL A 607 -1.23 15.57 12.18
CA VAL A 607 -1.59 14.24 12.67
C VAL A 607 -0.48 13.19 12.47
N CYS A 608 0.17 13.18 11.31
CA CYS A 608 1.26 12.25 11.04
C CYS A 608 2.61 12.67 11.67
N GLY A 609 2.64 13.78 12.41
CA GLY A 609 3.85 14.33 13.01
C GLY A 609 4.80 15.04 12.02
N GLY A 610 4.33 15.34 10.80
CA GLY A 610 5.11 16.05 9.77
C GLY A 610 5.87 15.13 8.81
N ARG A 611 5.26 13.99 8.44
CA ARG A 611 5.86 12.95 7.57
C ARG A 611 5.16 12.81 6.22
N ALA A 612 4.34 13.80 5.82
CA ALA A 612 3.48 13.75 4.62
C ALA A 612 2.59 12.50 4.47
N ARG A 613 2.21 11.87 5.60
CA ARG A 613 1.24 10.75 5.61
C ARG A 613 -0.19 11.20 5.90
N CYS A 614 -0.42 12.50 6.04
CA CYS A 614 -1.73 13.13 6.19
C CYS A 614 -1.70 14.54 5.57
N THR A 615 -2.88 15.10 5.27
CA THR A 615 -3.02 16.46 4.72
C THR A 615 -3.33 17.52 5.77
N THR A 616 -3.30 17.15 7.05
CA THR A 616 -3.74 18.04 8.14
C THR A 616 -2.83 19.25 8.39
N CYS A 617 -1.60 19.24 7.89
CA CYS A 617 -0.68 20.39 8.04
C CYS A 617 -0.75 21.39 6.88
N ARG A 618 -1.78 21.29 6.04
CA ARG A 618 -1.93 22.12 4.85
C ARG A 618 -1.98 23.63 5.17
N ILE A 619 -1.37 24.39 4.28
CA ILE A 619 -1.23 25.85 4.31
C ILE A 619 -1.57 26.39 2.93
N GLN A 620 -2.14 27.58 2.87
CA GLN A 620 -2.23 28.36 1.64
C GLN A 620 -1.03 29.31 1.57
N VAL A 621 -0.20 29.19 0.54
CA VAL A 621 0.88 30.13 0.26
C VAL A 621 0.28 31.32 -0.50
N SER A 622 0.33 32.51 0.10
CA SER A 622 -0.22 33.75 -0.49
C SER A 622 0.85 34.60 -1.18
N ARG A 623 2.13 34.44 -0.83
CA ARG A 623 3.27 35.12 -1.48
C ARG A 623 4.50 34.22 -1.46
N GLY A 624 5.29 34.23 -2.54
CA GLY A 624 6.49 33.41 -2.65
C GLY A 624 6.22 31.98 -3.09
N LEU A 625 5.11 31.73 -3.80
CA LEU A 625 4.81 30.40 -4.36
C LEU A 625 5.71 30.11 -5.56
N GLU A 626 5.98 31.14 -6.35
CA GLU A 626 6.84 31.17 -7.52
C GLU A 626 8.32 30.87 -7.22
N THR A 627 8.76 31.11 -5.99
CA THR A 627 10.12 30.80 -5.52
C THR A 627 10.21 29.42 -4.85
N LEU A 628 9.08 28.77 -4.57
CA LEU A 628 9.06 27.44 -3.99
C LEU A 628 9.24 26.38 -5.08
N PRO A 629 10.03 25.32 -4.81
CA PRO A 629 10.07 24.17 -5.69
C PRO A 629 8.67 23.53 -5.76
N PRO A 630 8.32 22.87 -6.89
CA PRO A 630 7.06 22.15 -7.01
C PRO A 630 6.90 21.11 -5.89
N PRO A 631 5.67 20.72 -5.50
CA PRO A 631 5.45 19.73 -4.46
C PRO A 631 6.20 18.42 -4.75
N GLU A 632 7.01 17.95 -3.79
CA GLU A 632 7.68 16.64 -3.86
C GLU A 632 6.62 15.52 -3.87
N GLU A 633 6.93 14.32 -4.37
CA GLU A 633 5.90 13.29 -4.69
C GLU A 633 4.95 12.94 -3.52
N LEU A 634 5.45 12.89 -2.28
CA LEU A 634 4.62 12.67 -1.08
C LEU A 634 3.65 13.85 -0.82
N GLU A 635 4.13 15.07 -1.02
CA GLU A 635 3.32 16.28 -0.93
C GLU A 635 2.29 16.31 -2.07
N ALA A 636 2.72 16.07 -3.31
CA ALA A 636 1.89 16.06 -4.51
C ALA A 636 0.76 15.01 -4.41
N LYS A 637 1.06 13.78 -3.99
CA LYS A 637 0.05 12.72 -3.78
C LYS A 637 -0.95 13.11 -2.69
N ALA A 638 -0.48 13.67 -1.59
CA ALA A 638 -1.35 14.09 -0.50
C ALA A 638 -2.24 15.29 -0.91
N LEU A 639 -1.71 16.26 -1.65
CA LEU A 639 -2.45 17.39 -2.20
C LEU A 639 -3.45 16.94 -3.27
N ALA A 640 -3.09 16.00 -4.15
CA ALA A 640 -3.96 15.45 -5.18
C ALA A 640 -5.17 14.71 -4.57
N ARG A 641 -4.96 13.95 -3.49
CA ARG A 641 -6.04 13.25 -2.76
C ARG A 641 -7.12 14.18 -2.21
N ILE A 642 -6.80 15.44 -1.95
CA ILE A 642 -7.77 16.44 -1.47
C ILE A 642 -8.15 17.45 -2.55
N ALA A 643 -7.78 17.20 -3.82
CA ALA A 643 -7.95 18.12 -4.93
C ALA A 643 -7.51 19.56 -4.57
N ALA A 644 -6.31 19.68 -3.96
CA ALA A 644 -5.84 20.94 -3.42
C ALA A 644 -5.72 22.01 -4.53
N PRO A 645 -6.31 23.22 -4.36
CA PRO A 645 -6.17 24.31 -5.32
C PRO A 645 -4.75 24.87 -5.36
N ALA A 646 -4.45 25.66 -6.41
CA ALA A 646 -3.15 26.28 -6.60
C ALA A 646 -2.72 27.13 -5.39
N GLY A 647 -1.45 26.99 -4.99
CA GLY A 647 -0.89 27.66 -3.81
C GLY A 647 -1.15 26.93 -2.48
N MET A 648 -1.98 25.89 -2.45
CA MET A 648 -2.12 25.03 -1.28
C MET A 648 -0.96 24.03 -1.20
N ARG A 649 -0.30 23.98 -0.05
CA ARG A 649 0.89 23.15 0.18
C ARG A 649 0.83 22.50 1.57
N LEU A 650 1.68 21.52 1.85
CA LEU A 650 1.79 20.92 3.17
C LEU A 650 2.92 21.58 3.96
N ALA A 651 2.62 22.18 5.11
CA ALA A 651 3.64 22.86 5.92
C ALA A 651 4.81 21.93 6.28
N CYS A 652 4.57 20.62 6.42
CA CYS A 652 5.63 19.65 6.72
C CYS A 652 6.55 19.30 5.54
N GLN A 653 6.27 19.78 4.34
CA GLN A 653 7.05 19.48 3.13
C GLN A 653 7.61 20.74 2.47
N VAL A 654 6.91 21.87 2.57
CA VAL A 654 7.40 23.16 2.03
C VAL A 654 8.67 23.58 2.75
N ARG A 655 9.78 23.73 2.00
CA ARG A 655 11.08 24.23 2.47
C ARG A 655 11.46 25.53 1.74
N PRO A 656 11.13 26.69 2.31
CA PRO A 656 11.34 27.96 1.61
C PRO A 656 12.83 28.34 1.54
N THR A 657 13.26 28.83 0.38
CA THR A 657 14.60 29.40 0.15
C THR A 657 14.59 30.92 0.02
N ALA A 658 13.39 31.51 -0.09
CA ALA A 658 13.11 32.93 -0.13
C ALA A 658 11.96 33.27 0.83
N ASP A 659 11.67 34.56 1.02
CA ASP A 659 10.57 35.03 1.86
C ASP A 659 9.23 34.49 1.35
N ILE A 660 8.41 33.92 2.24
CA ILE A 660 7.07 33.42 1.90
C ILE A 660 6.01 33.86 2.91
N SER A 661 4.76 33.92 2.47
CA SER A 661 3.59 34.19 3.33
C SER A 661 2.62 33.02 3.28
N VAL A 662 2.19 32.53 4.44
CA VAL A 662 1.37 31.31 4.52
C VAL A 662 0.17 31.49 5.45
N THR A 663 -0.96 30.88 5.14
CA THR A 663 -2.17 30.86 5.98
C THR A 663 -2.52 29.41 6.34
N PRO A 664 -2.60 29.05 7.64
CA PRO A 664 -3.11 27.74 8.06
C PRO A 664 -4.56 27.55 7.64
N LEU A 665 -4.89 26.36 7.13
CA LEU A 665 -6.25 26.04 6.63
C LEU A 665 -7.03 25.09 7.55
N LEU A 666 -6.44 24.74 8.68
CA LEU A 666 -7.01 23.88 9.71
C LEU A 666 -6.71 24.50 11.07
N ALA A 667 -7.62 24.29 12.02
CA ALA A 667 -7.43 24.72 13.39
C ALA A 667 -6.20 24.04 14.00
N ALA A 668 -5.46 24.79 14.83
CA ALA A 668 -4.15 24.41 15.34
C ALA A 668 -4.17 23.18 16.26
N ASP A 669 -5.33 22.83 16.79
CA ASP A 669 -5.64 21.75 17.73
C ASP A 669 -6.03 20.42 17.06
N ALA A 670 -6.11 20.35 15.72
CA ALA A 670 -6.48 19.12 15.02
C ALA A 670 -5.51 17.95 15.28
N SER A 671 -6.06 16.88 15.83
CA SER A 671 -5.42 15.67 16.35
C SER A 671 -5.71 14.43 15.49
N ALA A 672 -5.02 13.32 15.77
CA ALA A 672 -5.31 12.04 15.11
C ALA A 672 -6.71 11.51 15.46
N ALA A 673 -7.24 11.90 16.63
CA ALA A 673 -8.60 11.58 17.05
C ALA A 673 -9.64 12.37 16.25
N ASP A 674 -9.31 13.54 15.70
CA ASP A 674 -10.18 14.29 14.79
C ASP A 674 -10.28 13.65 13.39
N GLY A 675 -9.33 12.77 13.04
CA GLY A 675 -9.43 11.84 11.91
C GLY A 675 -10.10 10.51 12.25
N TYR A 676 -10.48 10.31 13.52
CA TYR A 676 -11.11 9.13 14.11
C TYR A 676 -12.35 9.51 14.94
N VAL A 677 -13.04 10.61 14.56
CA VAL A 677 -14.40 10.84 15.04
C VAL A 677 -15.31 9.97 14.18
N PRO A 678 -16.12 9.07 14.76
CA PRO A 678 -17.17 8.37 14.02
C PRO A 678 -18.04 9.44 13.33
N GLY A 679 -18.01 9.46 11.99
CA GLY A 679 -18.58 10.54 11.18
C GLY A 679 -17.73 11.03 9.99
N GLY A 680 -16.56 10.43 9.71
CA GLY A 680 -15.82 10.64 8.46
C GLY A 680 -16.11 9.54 7.44
N LEU A 681 -16.94 9.84 6.42
CA LEU A 681 -17.22 9.01 5.21
C LEU A 681 -17.04 7.50 5.42
N GLU A 682 -17.95 6.91 6.17
CA GLU A 682 -18.09 5.45 6.26
C GLU A 682 -18.87 4.99 5.03
N GLY A 683 -18.20 4.91 3.88
CA GLY A 683 -18.78 4.50 2.61
C GLY A 683 -18.31 3.11 2.22
N SER A 684 -19.21 2.14 2.11
CA SER A 684 -18.90 0.84 1.48
C SER A 684 -19.55 0.78 0.11
N GLU A 685 -18.83 0.27 -0.89
CA GLU A 685 -19.42 -0.07 -2.17
C GLU A 685 -20.42 -1.22 -1.99
N ARG A 686 -21.69 -0.96 -2.34
CA ARG A 686 -22.76 -1.95 -2.23
C ARG A 686 -23.78 -1.73 -3.34
N LEU A 687 -24.49 -2.79 -3.70
CA LEU A 687 -25.69 -2.69 -4.53
C LEU A 687 -26.76 -1.93 -3.75
N ILE A 688 -27.33 -0.91 -4.39
CA ILE A 688 -28.39 -0.10 -3.79
C ILE A 688 -29.34 0.38 -4.89
N THR A 689 -30.61 0.55 -4.54
CA THR A 689 -31.57 1.21 -5.43
C THR A 689 -31.66 2.68 -5.05
N VAL A 690 -31.33 3.56 -5.99
CA VAL A 690 -31.47 5.00 -5.83
C VAL A 690 -32.75 5.44 -6.52
N MET A 691 -33.49 6.34 -5.87
CA MET A 691 -34.69 6.99 -6.41
C MET A 691 -34.51 8.51 -6.33
N PHE A 692 -34.82 9.20 -7.42
CA PHE A 692 -35.02 10.65 -7.44
C PHE A 692 -36.48 10.97 -7.71
N VAL A 693 -36.99 11.98 -7.00
CA VAL A 693 -38.34 12.51 -7.19
C VAL A 693 -38.23 14.03 -7.34
N ASP A 694 -38.84 14.58 -8.37
CA ASP A 694 -38.85 16.03 -8.65
C ASP A 694 -40.29 16.53 -8.84
N LEU A 695 -40.59 17.72 -8.34
CA LEU A 695 -41.90 18.36 -8.51
C LEU A 695 -41.95 19.12 -9.83
N ARG A 696 -42.97 18.85 -10.66
CA ARG A 696 -43.15 19.55 -11.94
C ARG A 696 -43.81 20.89 -11.74
N GLY A 697 -43.30 21.91 -12.45
CA GLY A 697 -43.91 23.24 -12.46
C GLY A 697 -43.81 23.98 -11.12
N SER A 698 -42.83 23.64 -10.29
CA SER A 698 -42.56 24.31 -9.00
C SER A 698 -42.29 25.82 -9.15
N THR A 699 -41.66 26.23 -10.26
CA THR A 699 -41.45 27.65 -10.60
C THR A 699 -42.77 28.38 -10.82
N THR A 700 -43.72 27.76 -11.51
CA THR A 700 -45.07 28.30 -11.73
C THR A 700 -45.85 28.41 -10.43
N LEU A 701 -45.69 27.45 -9.51
CA LEU A 701 -46.24 27.53 -8.15
C LEU A 701 -45.62 28.71 -7.36
N GLY A 702 -44.31 28.93 -7.51
CA GLY A 702 -43.57 30.05 -6.92
C GLY A 702 -43.98 31.43 -7.44
N GLU A 703 -44.36 31.53 -8.72
CA GLU A 703 -44.82 32.77 -9.35
C GLU A 703 -46.29 33.10 -9.01
N ALA A 704 -47.12 32.06 -8.79
CA ALA A 704 -48.56 32.22 -8.57
C ALA A 704 -48.97 32.43 -7.11
N LYS A 705 -48.08 32.19 -6.14
CA LYS A 705 -48.38 32.21 -4.70
C LYS A 705 -47.40 33.05 -3.90
N LEU A 706 -47.84 33.52 -2.73
CA LEU A 706 -46.96 34.22 -1.82
C LEU A 706 -45.90 33.24 -1.27
N PRO A 707 -44.66 33.69 -1.00
CA PRO A 707 -43.57 32.82 -0.60
C PRO A 707 -43.85 31.89 0.60
N TYR A 708 -44.65 32.37 1.58
CA TYR A 708 -45.03 31.55 2.74
C TYR A 708 -46.03 30.44 2.39
N ASP A 709 -46.94 30.68 1.44
CA ASP A 709 -47.89 29.67 0.98
C ASP A 709 -47.17 28.58 0.17
N VAL A 710 -46.22 28.98 -0.67
CA VAL A 710 -45.35 28.05 -1.41
C VAL A 710 -44.57 27.17 -0.43
N LEU A 711 -43.98 27.77 0.61
CA LEU A 711 -43.25 27.04 1.63
C LEU A 711 -44.14 26.05 2.39
N PHE A 712 -45.38 26.43 2.74
CA PHE A 712 -46.34 25.54 3.39
C PHE A 712 -46.68 24.34 2.51
N ILE A 713 -46.99 24.57 1.23
CA ILE A 713 -47.31 23.52 0.26
C ILE A 713 -46.13 22.57 0.07
N LEU A 714 -44.91 23.10 -0.09
CA LEU A 714 -43.70 22.28 -0.23
C LEU A 714 -43.42 21.44 1.02
N ASN A 715 -43.56 22.02 2.22
CA ASN A 715 -43.40 21.25 3.46
C ASN A 715 -44.42 20.13 3.59
N ARG A 716 -45.67 20.37 3.17
CA ARG A 716 -46.71 19.33 3.16
C ARG A 716 -46.41 18.24 2.13
N PHE A 717 -45.96 18.62 0.93
CA PHE A 717 -45.51 17.69 -0.09
C PHE A 717 -44.36 16.81 0.41
N PHE A 718 -43.29 17.40 0.96
CA PHE A 718 -42.15 16.65 1.49
C PHE A 718 -42.53 15.76 2.67
N TYR A 719 -43.48 16.18 3.50
CA TYR A 719 -44.03 15.34 4.56
C TYR A 719 -44.69 14.08 3.99
N GLU A 720 -45.56 14.21 2.99
CA GLU A 720 -46.21 13.06 2.34
C GLU A 720 -45.21 12.14 1.63
N MET A 721 -44.19 12.71 0.99
CA MET A 721 -43.14 11.91 0.36
C MET A 721 -42.33 11.14 1.39
N LYS A 722 -41.96 11.75 2.51
CA LYS A 722 -41.26 11.06 3.60
C LYS A 722 -42.11 9.91 4.16
N GLN A 723 -43.41 10.13 4.35
CA GLN A 723 -44.33 9.08 4.82
C GLN A 723 -44.40 7.90 3.85
N SER A 724 -44.36 8.15 2.53
CA SER A 724 -44.32 7.07 1.54
C SER A 724 -43.03 6.23 1.65
N LEU A 725 -41.87 6.88 1.83
CA LEU A 725 -40.58 6.21 1.99
C LEU A 725 -40.59 5.30 3.23
N GLU A 726 -41.07 5.81 4.37
CA GLU A 726 -41.18 5.05 5.62
C GLU A 726 -42.10 3.82 5.44
N ALA A 727 -43.20 3.95 4.69
CA ALA A 727 -44.13 2.86 4.42
C ALA A 727 -43.58 1.77 3.49
N THR A 728 -42.54 2.06 2.71
CA THR A 728 -42.00 1.16 1.68
C THR A 728 -40.53 0.80 1.86
N ASN A 729 -40.00 0.91 3.08
CA ASN A 729 -38.59 0.62 3.42
C ASN A 729 -37.56 1.51 2.69
N GLY A 730 -37.98 2.70 2.27
CA GLY A 730 -37.13 3.73 1.69
C GLY A 730 -36.44 4.56 2.77
N HIS A 731 -35.15 4.81 2.59
CA HIS A 731 -34.39 5.74 3.41
C HIS A 731 -34.36 7.11 2.72
N TYR A 732 -34.83 8.14 3.43
CA TYR A 732 -34.68 9.52 2.98
C TYR A 732 -33.20 9.93 3.05
N SER A 733 -32.65 10.39 1.93
CA SER A 733 -31.27 10.84 1.87
C SER A 733 -31.17 12.36 1.94
N GLN A 734 -31.56 13.10 0.91
CA GLN A 734 -31.44 14.56 0.92
C GLN A 734 -32.50 15.23 0.04
N PHE A 735 -32.75 16.51 0.29
CA PHE A 735 -33.52 17.38 -0.60
C PHE A 735 -32.64 17.89 -1.73
N THR A 736 -33.24 18.01 -2.92
CA THR A 736 -32.61 18.63 -4.09
C THR A 736 -33.55 19.70 -4.62
N GLY A 737 -33.52 20.88 -4.00
CA GLY A 737 -34.45 21.96 -4.33
C GLY A 737 -35.89 21.61 -3.95
N ASP A 738 -36.72 21.40 -4.95
CA ASP A 738 -38.14 20.99 -4.92
C ASP A 738 -38.34 19.48 -5.04
N GLY A 739 -37.25 18.71 -5.14
CA GLY A 739 -37.23 17.26 -5.16
C GLY A 739 -36.56 16.60 -3.96
N LEU A 740 -36.50 15.27 -3.96
CA LEU A 740 -35.77 14.47 -2.97
C LEU A 740 -35.04 13.29 -3.61
N MET A 741 -34.01 12.82 -2.91
CA MET A 741 -33.32 11.56 -3.18
C MET A 741 -33.58 10.55 -2.07
N ALA A 742 -33.85 9.30 -2.45
CA ALA A 742 -34.08 8.19 -1.54
C ALA A 742 -33.26 6.95 -1.91
N LEU A 743 -32.97 6.12 -0.92
CA LEU A 743 -32.23 4.87 -1.04
C LEU A 743 -33.10 3.69 -0.58
N TYR A 744 -33.15 2.63 -1.38
CA TYR A 744 -33.85 1.39 -1.07
C TYR A 744 -32.88 0.21 -1.05
N GLY A 745 -33.14 -0.75 -0.16
CA GLY A 745 -32.23 -1.89 0.09
C GLY A 745 -31.11 -1.57 1.08
N LEU A 746 -31.17 -0.45 1.80
CA LEU A 746 -30.12 -0.02 2.75
C LEU A 746 -29.97 -0.95 3.96
N HIS A 747 -31.09 -1.47 4.45
CA HIS A 747 -31.18 -2.30 5.65
C HIS A 747 -31.72 -3.72 5.36
N ALA A 748 -31.81 -4.10 4.08
CA ALA A 748 -32.29 -5.41 3.68
C ALA A 748 -31.14 -6.42 3.67
N ASP A 749 -31.41 -7.66 4.12
CA ASP A 749 -30.46 -8.78 4.01
C ASP A 749 -30.11 -9.10 2.55
N ASP A 750 -31.09 -8.88 1.65
CA ASP A 750 -30.91 -8.97 0.20
C ASP A 750 -31.15 -7.58 -0.46
N PRO A 751 -30.10 -6.92 -0.97
CA PRO A 751 -30.22 -5.66 -1.71
C PRO A 751 -31.11 -5.74 -2.95
N ALA A 752 -31.34 -6.94 -3.51
CA ALA A 752 -32.22 -7.13 -4.66
C ALA A 752 -33.71 -6.95 -4.33
N SER A 753 -34.09 -6.83 -3.05
CA SER A 753 -35.43 -6.38 -2.65
C SER A 753 -35.68 -4.89 -2.94
N GLY A 754 -34.61 -4.08 -3.04
CA GLY A 754 -34.66 -2.63 -3.20
C GLY A 754 -35.48 -2.13 -4.40
N PRO A 755 -35.34 -2.70 -5.62
CA PRO A 755 -36.10 -2.26 -6.78
C PRO A 755 -37.62 -2.47 -6.66
N ALA A 756 -38.05 -3.59 -6.07
CA ALA A 756 -39.47 -3.86 -5.84
C ALA A 756 -40.06 -2.90 -4.79
N ASP A 757 -39.32 -2.65 -3.72
CA ASP A 757 -39.69 -1.70 -2.66
C ASP A 757 -39.76 -0.26 -3.19
N ALA A 758 -38.82 0.12 -4.07
CA ALA A 758 -38.83 1.39 -4.76
C ALA A 758 -40.04 1.56 -5.70
N LEU A 759 -40.46 0.53 -6.42
CA LEU A 759 -41.70 0.58 -7.23
C LEU A 759 -42.95 0.76 -6.36
N ARG A 760 -43.05 0.03 -5.23
CA ARG A 760 -44.15 0.25 -4.27
C ARG A 760 -44.13 1.68 -3.72
N GLY A 761 -42.95 2.21 -3.42
CA GLY A 761 -42.75 3.59 -2.99
C GLY A 761 -43.21 4.60 -4.03
N ALA A 762 -42.85 4.41 -5.31
CA ALA A 762 -43.28 5.27 -6.40
C ALA A 762 -44.82 5.30 -6.53
N ARG A 763 -45.48 4.15 -6.40
CA ARG A 763 -46.95 4.06 -6.41
C ARG A 763 -47.58 4.81 -5.24
N GLU A 764 -47.05 4.60 -4.03
CA GLU A 764 -47.51 5.28 -2.81
C GLU A 764 -47.35 6.80 -2.90
N MET A 765 -46.20 7.27 -3.44
CA MET A 765 -45.96 8.71 -3.69
C MET A 765 -47.00 9.31 -4.62
N LEU A 766 -47.29 8.66 -5.75
CA LEU A 766 -48.28 9.16 -6.71
C LEU A 766 -49.69 9.22 -6.11
N MET A 767 -50.10 8.19 -5.36
CA MET A 767 -51.40 8.20 -4.66
C MET A 767 -51.51 9.33 -3.64
N ARG A 768 -50.44 9.58 -2.87
CA ARG A 768 -50.40 10.67 -1.88
C ARG A 768 -50.40 12.05 -2.52
N VAL A 769 -49.68 12.23 -3.63
CA VAL A 769 -49.75 13.48 -4.41
C VAL A 769 -51.17 13.70 -4.93
N GLU A 770 -51.86 12.66 -5.39
CA GLU A 770 -53.24 12.78 -5.83
C GLU A 770 -54.19 13.15 -4.68
N GLN A 771 -53.99 12.57 -3.49
CA GLN A 771 -54.72 12.95 -2.28
C GLN A 771 -54.44 14.40 -1.87
N LEU A 772 -53.18 14.83 -1.95
CA LEU A 772 -52.79 16.21 -1.66
C LEU A 772 -53.42 17.20 -2.66
N ASN A 773 -53.48 16.84 -3.94
CA ASN A 773 -54.18 17.61 -4.97
C ASN A 773 -55.67 17.75 -4.70
N ARG A 774 -56.32 16.70 -4.16
CA ARG A 774 -57.73 16.78 -3.74
C ARG A 774 -57.92 17.70 -2.54
N GLN A 775 -57.01 17.65 -1.57
CA GLN A 775 -57.08 18.47 -0.35
C GLN A 775 -56.82 19.95 -0.64
N LEU A 776 -55.86 20.25 -1.52
CA LEU A 776 -55.42 21.60 -1.84
C LEU A 776 -56.03 22.11 -3.15
N LYS A 777 -57.14 21.53 -3.62
CA LYS A 777 -57.73 21.82 -4.93
C LYS A 777 -57.99 23.33 -5.14
N ASP A 778 -58.49 24.01 -4.12
CA ASP A 778 -58.80 25.44 -4.18
C ASP A 778 -57.57 26.33 -3.88
N GLU A 779 -56.49 25.73 -3.39
CA GLU A 779 -55.24 26.39 -3.06
C GLU A 779 -54.18 26.24 -4.16
N LEU A 780 -54.30 25.28 -5.07
CA LEU A 780 -53.32 25.03 -6.12
C LEU A 780 -53.76 25.64 -7.46
N PRO A 781 -52.89 26.41 -8.15
CA PRO A 781 -53.21 26.92 -9.49
C PRO A 781 -53.33 25.80 -10.54
N GLN A 782 -52.63 24.69 -10.32
CA GLN A 782 -52.67 23.47 -11.12
C GLN A 782 -52.32 22.27 -10.23
N PRO A 783 -52.81 21.06 -10.53
CA PRO A 783 -52.46 19.86 -9.77
C PRO A 783 -50.95 19.64 -9.73
N LEU A 784 -50.41 19.34 -8.55
CA LEU A 784 -49.05 18.91 -8.35
C LEU A 784 -48.80 17.62 -9.13
N GLN A 785 -47.68 17.57 -9.84
CA GLN A 785 -47.21 16.39 -10.57
C GLN A 785 -45.77 16.13 -10.20
N ILE A 786 -45.37 14.87 -10.15
CA ILE A 786 -43.99 14.47 -9.86
C ILE A 786 -43.41 13.62 -10.99
N GLY A 787 -42.11 13.74 -11.20
CA GLY A 787 -41.29 12.81 -11.98
C GLY A 787 -40.49 11.92 -11.04
N ILE A 788 -40.46 10.62 -11.31
CA ILE A 788 -39.72 9.63 -10.52
C ILE A 788 -38.72 8.89 -11.42
N GLY A 789 -37.46 8.85 -11.01
CA GLY A 789 -36.40 8.04 -11.64
C GLY A 789 -35.91 6.96 -10.69
N ILE A 790 -35.82 5.71 -11.14
CA ILE A 790 -35.33 4.57 -10.34
C ILE A 790 -34.18 3.85 -11.06
N HIS A 791 -33.06 3.67 -10.36
CA HIS A 791 -31.93 2.87 -10.84
C HIS A 791 -31.38 1.95 -9.76
N TYR A 792 -30.92 0.76 -10.17
CA TYR A 792 -30.31 -0.23 -9.29
C TYR A 792 -28.94 -0.61 -9.82
N SER A 793 -27.90 -0.25 -9.07
CA SER A 793 -26.50 -0.53 -9.40
C SER A 793 -25.61 -0.33 -8.17
N GLU A 794 -24.32 -0.60 -8.32
CA GLU A 794 -23.33 -0.40 -7.27
C GLU A 794 -23.13 1.10 -7.00
N ALA A 795 -23.13 1.49 -5.73
CA ALA A 795 -22.79 2.84 -5.30
C ALA A 795 -22.06 2.79 -3.95
N ILE A 796 -21.32 3.85 -3.65
CA ILE A 796 -20.70 4.01 -2.33
C ILE A 796 -21.77 4.61 -1.41
N VAL A 797 -22.24 3.84 -0.43
CA VAL A 797 -23.29 4.26 0.51
C VAL A 797 -22.70 4.48 1.89
N GLY A 798 -22.96 5.64 2.51
CA GLY A 798 -22.37 6.00 3.79
C GLY A 798 -22.95 7.22 4.48
N ALA A 799 -22.60 7.41 5.75
CA ALA A 799 -22.96 8.59 6.52
C ALA A 799 -22.08 9.80 6.14
N MET A 800 -22.71 10.94 5.83
CA MET A 800 -22.07 12.17 5.41
C MET A 800 -22.74 13.39 6.05
N GLY A 801 -21.94 14.38 6.44
CA GLY A 801 -22.43 15.64 7.01
C GLY A 801 -21.70 16.04 8.29
N PRO A 802 -22.02 17.21 8.87
CA PRO A 802 -21.48 17.65 10.14
C PRO A 802 -21.75 16.63 11.26
N PRO A 803 -20.91 16.51 12.30
CA PRO A 803 -21.08 15.53 13.38
C PRO A 803 -22.44 15.57 14.10
N ARG A 804 -23.15 16.70 14.01
CA ARG A 804 -24.47 16.92 14.63
C ARG A 804 -25.65 16.75 13.66
N SER A 805 -25.39 16.47 12.39
CA SER A 805 -26.40 16.37 11.34
C SER A 805 -25.90 15.46 10.21
N MET A 806 -25.55 14.22 10.57
CA MET A 806 -25.14 13.20 9.61
C MET A 806 -26.36 12.65 8.86
N ILE A 807 -26.18 12.43 7.56
CA ILE A 807 -27.18 11.93 6.63
C ILE A 807 -26.61 10.70 5.93
N ILE A 808 -27.36 9.61 5.83
CA ILE A 808 -26.93 8.46 5.03
C ILE A 808 -27.25 8.75 3.55
N THR A 809 -26.22 8.73 2.72
CA THR A 809 -26.35 9.09 1.30
C THR A 809 -25.45 8.21 0.43
N ALA A 810 -25.72 8.22 -0.88
CA ALA A 810 -24.98 7.47 -1.87
C ALA A 810 -24.15 8.42 -2.75
N ILE A 811 -22.97 7.97 -3.18
CA ILE A 811 -22.12 8.65 -4.16
C ILE A 811 -21.77 7.66 -5.27
N GLY A 812 -21.73 8.15 -6.51
CA GLY A 812 -21.23 7.42 -7.66
C GLY A 812 -22.08 7.63 -8.91
N ASP A 813 -21.69 6.95 -10.00
CA ASP A 813 -22.38 7.01 -11.29
C ASP A 813 -23.87 6.67 -11.16
N THR A 814 -24.23 5.76 -10.26
CA THR A 814 -25.61 5.36 -9.97
C THR A 814 -26.50 6.55 -9.59
N VAL A 815 -25.99 7.51 -8.82
CA VAL A 815 -26.74 8.72 -8.42
C VAL A 815 -26.98 9.62 -9.63
N ASN A 816 -25.93 9.86 -10.43
CA ASN A 816 -26.00 10.69 -11.63
C ASN A 816 -26.95 10.08 -12.69
N THR A 817 -26.87 8.77 -12.90
CA THR A 817 -27.77 8.04 -13.81
C THR A 817 -29.21 8.12 -13.32
N THR A 818 -29.47 7.95 -12.03
CA THR A 818 -30.84 8.04 -11.49
C THR A 818 -31.44 9.44 -11.65
N ALA A 819 -30.68 10.50 -11.33
CA ALA A 819 -31.11 11.88 -11.54
C ALA A 819 -31.41 12.16 -13.03
N ARG A 820 -30.61 11.58 -13.95
CA ARG A 820 -30.88 11.70 -15.38
C ARG A 820 -32.17 10.97 -15.78
N LEU A 821 -32.39 9.77 -15.28
CA LEU A 821 -33.62 9.00 -15.53
C LEU A 821 -34.86 9.76 -15.02
N GLU A 822 -34.79 10.39 -13.86
CA GLU A 822 -35.85 11.30 -13.38
C GLU A 822 -36.07 12.43 -14.39
N SER A 823 -35.01 13.13 -14.82
CA SER A 823 -35.16 14.28 -15.72
C SER A 823 -35.81 13.93 -17.07
N LEU A 824 -35.63 12.69 -17.54
CA LEU A 824 -36.25 12.18 -18.77
C LEU A 824 -37.76 12.00 -18.63
N THR A 825 -38.31 11.95 -17.41
CA THR A 825 -39.75 11.83 -17.19
C THR A 825 -40.50 13.01 -17.83
N LYS A 826 -39.86 14.19 -17.89
CA LYS A 826 -40.37 15.41 -18.54
C LYS A 826 -40.42 15.26 -20.06
N GLU A 827 -39.37 14.69 -20.65
CA GLU A 827 -39.26 14.46 -22.10
C GLU A 827 -40.27 13.41 -22.58
N TYR A 828 -40.47 12.35 -21.81
CA TYR A 828 -41.38 11.25 -22.14
C TYR A 828 -42.82 11.48 -21.64
N GLY A 829 -43.08 12.57 -20.92
CA GLY A 829 -44.42 12.90 -20.40
C GLY A 829 -45.02 11.83 -19.51
N CYS A 830 -44.22 11.10 -18.74
CA CYS A 830 -44.65 9.98 -17.89
C CYS A 830 -44.25 10.22 -16.42
N PRO A 831 -44.95 9.66 -15.41
CA PRO A 831 -44.62 9.86 -14.00
C PRO A 831 -43.38 9.07 -13.54
N LEU A 832 -43.04 7.95 -14.18
CA LEU A 832 -41.98 7.05 -13.72
C LEU A 832 -41.08 6.60 -14.88
N ILE A 833 -39.77 6.71 -14.67
CA ILE A 833 -38.76 6.04 -15.48
C ILE A 833 -37.94 5.09 -14.60
N ILE A 834 -37.82 3.85 -15.05
CA ILE A 834 -37.04 2.81 -14.35
C ILE A 834 -36.01 2.20 -15.29
N SER A 835 -34.77 2.07 -14.82
CA SER A 835 -33.74 1.37 -15.59
C SER A 835 -34.10 -0.10 -15.82
N ARG A 836 -33.71 -0.67 -16.96
CA ARG A 836 -33.94 -2.08 -17.31
C ARG A 836 -33.50 -3.03 -16.19
N ARG A 837 -32.30 -2.83 -15.64
CA ARG A 837 -31.77 -3.66 -14.54
C ARG A 837 -32.64 -3.60 -13.29
N ALA A 838 -33.15 -2.43 -12.92
CA ALA A 838 -34.05 -2.30 -11.77
C ALA A 838 -35.39 -2.99 -12.04
N ALA A 839 -35.93 -2.88 -13.25
CA ALA A 839 -37.18 -3.53 -13.65
C ALA A 839 -37.06 -5.07 -13.68
N GLU A 840 -35.96 -5.61 -14.22
CA GLU A 840 -35.68 -7.04 -14.24
C GLU A 840 -35.55 -7.61 -12.82
N VAL A 841 -34.83 -6.93 -11.93
CA VAL A 841 -34.66 -7.34 -10.53
C VAL A 841 -35.98 -7.23 -9.76
N ALA A 842 -36.79 -6.22 -10.04
CA ALA A 842 -38.14 -6.10 -9.50
C ALA A 842 -39.14 -7.13 -10.08
N LYS A 843 -38.71 -7.96 -11.04
CA LYS A 843 -39.55 -8.92 -11.77
C LYS A 843 -40.74 -8.26 -12.46
N LEU A 844 -40.54 -7.05 -12.99
CA LEU A 844 -41.52 -6.39 -13.84
C LEU A 844 -41.67 -7.19 -15.13
N ASP A 845 -42.90 -7.44 -15.58
CA ASP A 845 -43.12 -7.97 -16.91
C ASP A 845 -42.72 -6.91 -17.94
N LEU A 846 -41.68 -7.21 -18.72
CA LEU A 846 -41.19 -6.32 -19.78
C LEU A 846 -41.95 -6.54 -21.09
N ALA A 847 -42.77 -7.59 -21.19
CA ALA A 847 -43.55 -7.87 -22.38
C ALA A 847 -44.61 -6.77 -22.59
N GLY A 848 -44.50 -6.03 -23.68
CA GLY A 848 -45.42 -4.94 -24.03
C GLY A 848 -44.95 -3.53 -23.65
N HIS A 849 -43.78 -3.38 -23.01
CA HIS A 849 -43.17 -2.07 -22.77
C HIS A 849 -41.98 -1.81 -23.72
N THR A 850 -41.91 -0.59 -24.26
CA THR A 850 -40.80 -0.17 -25.13
C THR A 850 -39.56 0.15 -24.30
N LEU A 851 -38.43 -0.47 -24.65
CA LEU A 851 -37.12 -0.14 -24.09
C LEU A 851 -36.52 1.04 -24.86
N HIS A 852 -36.08 2.05 -24.11
CA HIS A 852 -35.42 3.24 -24.62
C HIS A 852 -33.96 3.28 -24.15
N ASP A 853 -33.10 3.99 -24.87
CA ASP A 853 -31.69 4.16 -24.55
C ASP A 853 -31.39 5.62 -24.20
N ALA A 854 -30.73 5.84 -23.06
CA ALA A 854 -30.21 7.14 -22.68
C ALA A 854 -28.67 7.14 -22.66
N PRO A 855 -27.99 8.10 -23.32
CA PRO A 855 -26.54 8.21 -23.25
C PRO A 855 -26.09 8.68 -21.86
N VAL A 856 -25.04 8.05 -21.32
CA VAL A 856 -24.39 8.46 -20.07
C VAL A 856 -23.22 9.38 -20.38
N LYS A 857 -23.21 10.60 -19.82
CA LYS A 857 -22.13 11.58 -20.06
C LYS A 857 -20.80 11.03 -19.52
N GLY A 858 -19.83 10.81 -20.39
CA GLY A 858 -18.49 10.31 -20.02
C GLY A 858 -18.26 8.80 -20.15
N ARG A 859 -19.22 8.03 -20.72
CA ARG A 859 -19.02 6.60 -21.08
C ARG A 859 -19.53 6.31 -22.50
N VAL A 860 -19.10 5.16 -23.05
CA VAL A 860 -19.54 4.62 -24.36
C VAL A 860 -20.86 3.83 -24.23
N GLN A 861 -21.26 3.40 -23.02
CA GLN A 861 -22.45 2.57 -22.79
C GLN A 861 -23.69 3.42 -22.49
N SER A 862 -24.79 3.17 -23.20
CA SER A 862 -26.13 3.69 -22.90
C SER A 862 -26.79 2.92 -21.75
N VAL A 863 -27.66 3.58 -20.99
CA VAL A 863 -28.52 2.92 -20.00
C VAL A 863 -29.89 2.70 -20.65
N GLN A 864 -30.29 1.44 -20.73
CA GLN A 864 -31.64 1.08 -21.15
C GLN A 864 -32.65 1.32 -20.04
N PHE A 865 -33.81 1.89 -20.37
CA PHE A 865 -34.86 2.23 -19.41
C PHE A 865 -36.26 2.02 -20.00
N LEU A 866 -37.26 1.98 -19.12
CA LEU A 866 -38.68 1.95 -19.45
C LEU A 866 -39.33 3.25 -18.98
N ALA A 867 -40.17 3.84 -19.84
CA ALA A 867 -41.03 4.97 -19.51
C ALA A 867 -42.45 4.44 -19.21
N LEU A 868 -42.91 4.62 -17.97
CA LEU A 868 -44.15 4.04 -17.47
C LEU A 868 -45.20 5.12 -17.22
N GLN A 869 -46.33 5.03 -17.92
CA GLN A 869 -47.47 5.96 -17.76
C GLN A 869 -48.25 5.72 -16.46
N ALA A 870 -48.22 4.51 -15.93
CA ALA A 870 -48.75 4.14 -14.63
C ALA A 870 -47.74 3.20 -13.94
N VAL A 871 -47.66 3.28 -12.62
CA VAL A 871 -46.83 2.36 -11.83
C VAL A 871 -47.58 1.04 -11.68
N PRO A 872 -47.02 -0.10 -12.14
CA PRO A 872 -47.67 -1.41 -12.10
C PRO A 872 -47.88 -1.98 -10.69
#